data_AF-A0A7J4TSU9-F1
#
_entry.id   AF-A0A7J4TSU9-F1
#
_cell.length_a   1.000
_cell.length_b   1.000
_cell.length_c   1.000
_cell.angle_alpha   90.00
_cell.angle_beta   90.00
_cell.angle_gamma   90.00
#
_symmetry.space_group_name_H-M   'P 1'
#
loop_
_entity.id
_entity.type
_entity.pdbx_description
1 polymer ?
#
loop_
_entity_poly.entity_id
_entity_poly.type
_entity_poly.pdbx_seq_one_letter_code
_entity_poly.pdbx_strand_id
1 'polypeptide(L)'
;VSTALATPDYAILQGPPGSGKTTAIIELIAQCAKQGKRVLLCGSTQASIDNVLTRIMAKQHLAELISPLRIGWKGGIYDENVHSLVLSEQQEQYQAMGFSEDEAEDLILRQSNLTCGTMQGILNHPWISADRNKSGRLMKDPQPQWDVLIIDEASKTTFQQFIIPAAFSKRWILVGDVRQLPPFLETSELMTNLDQMKDDQNQPFTNAAQRSCLLIRQLSKIRSSPDIPLVLVEPNDVPKYIAKELNVREEKKRPALNIYLIGSKSHQEGSYRVFEPSELEDPDNNLELLGSDIIIIGSDAYHRIAESLPPYAVFRSGRYELSPSTTSRIKRLEDLPRYFNCSYPRSLDNDELNHDWSHEVSWRLNRAYELKVSKNHGARDSMERQINELLPKSQNVEQRIEEVRSIALPSVLECLQDGFAEGRGKELLPETTLTRGFPKDAMDLRFMKITYQHRMHSEISTFSRKEFYENSALNDANTIADRNRDYPFEYRNKKNRSTWLDVPSRDSSGKNDKEIKAIKQVLEHFVEWARHNKPHKAANRDDTDCWEIALLSPYQAQRRGLRDMVRKLTGLRFETRFDLRQMNPPSNVALTVNSSDRFQGQEADIVVLSMRNGGRVGFLNSPNRMNVATTRAREWRLVVGNYDYFSGQARGKKRGPCKDPMLNAFAKAHEKVTLKELKQ
;
A
#
# COMPACT_ATOMS: atom_id res chain seq x y z
N VAL A 1 -29.86 -0.49 6.00
CA VAL A 1 -30.41 0.88 5.97
C VAL A 1 -31.10 1.21 7.29
N SER A 2 -32.11 0.44 7.70
CA SER A 2 -32.80 0.59 9.00
C SER A 2 -31.85 0.79 10.19
N THR A 3 -30.88 -0.11 10.38
CA THR A 3 -29.87 -0.01 11.46
C THR A 3 -29.12 1.33 11.45
N ALA A 4 -28.71 1.81 10.27
CA ALA A 4 -27.98 3.06 10.13
C ALA A 4 -28.88 4.30 10.30
N LEU A 5 -30.18 4.20 10.03
CA LEU A 5 -31.14 5.27 10.32
C LEU A 5 -31.52 5.32 11.80
N ALA A 6 -31.55 4.16 12.47
CA ALA A 6 -31.91 4.03 13.88
C ALA A 6 -30.77 4.34 14.86
N THR A 7 -29.50 4.28 14.42
CA THR A 7 -28.36 4.54 15.30
C THR A 7 -28.32 6.01 15.76
N PRO A 8 -28.12 6.26 17.06
CA PRO A 8 -27.93 7.61 17.58
C PRO A 8 -26.53 8.17 17.27
N ASP A 9 -25.51 7.31 17.20
CA ASP A 9 -24.10 7.76 17.13
C ASP A 9 -23.38 7.25 15.89
N TYR A 10 -23.32 5.92 15.68
CA TYR A 10 -22.64 5.37 14.51
C TYR A 10 -23.16 4.00 14.07
N ALA A 11 -22.98 3.69 12.80
CA ALA A 11 -23.24 2.37 12.21
C ALA A 11 -22.12 2.00 11.24
N ILE A 12 -21.86 0.70 11.13
CA ILE A 12 -20.86 0.16 10.22
C ILE A 12 -21.53 -0.77 9.21
N LEU A 13 -21.31 -0.50 7.93
CA LEU A 13 -21.74 -1.33 6.82
C LEU A 13 -20.53 -2.01 6.19
N GLN A 14 -20.33 -3.30 6.49
CA GLN A 14 -19.34 -4.10 5.80
C GLN A 14 -19.89 -4.62 4.48
N GLY A 15 -19.28 -4.20 3.38
CA GLY A 15 -19.67 -4.61 2.04
C GLY A 15 -18.52 -5.25 1.27
N PRO A 16 -18.51 -6.57 1.09
CA PRO A 16 -17.59 -7.25 0.18
C PRO A 16 -17.65 -6.71 -1.27
N PRO A 17 -16.70 -7.08 -2.13
CA PRO A 17 -16.74 -6.75 -3.56
C PRO A 17 -18.05 -7.18 -4.22
N GLY A 18 -18.66 -6.28 -5.00
CA GLY A 18 -19.91 -6.58 -5.72
C GLY A 18 -21.17 -6.64 -4.85
N SER A 19 -21.10 -6.27 -3.55
CA SER A 19 -22.24 -6.34 -2.62
C SER A 19 -23.24 -5.18 -2.75
N GLY A 20 -23.07 -4.27 -3.70
CA GLY A 20 -23.96 -3.11 -3.85
C GLY A 20 -23.79 -2.00 -2.81
N LYS A 21 -22.57 -1.80 -2.26
CA LYS A 21 -22.27 -0.71 -1.30
C LYS A 21 -22.77 0.65 -1.77
N THR A 22 -22.44 1.04 -3.00
CA THR A 22 -22.87 2.31 -3.62
C THR A 22 -24.39 2.42 -3.65
N THR A 23 -25.10 1.35 -3.97
CA THR A 23 -26.58 1.32 -3.95
C THR A 23 -27.13 1.53 -2.53
N ALA A 24 -26.52 0.90 -1.53
CA ALA A 24 -26.89 1.11 -0.13
C ALA A 24 -26.60 2.54 0.36
N ILE A 25 -25.48 3.14 -0.08
CA ILE A 25 -25.14 4.54 0.20
C ILE A 25 -26.17 5.48 -0.43
N ILE A 26 -26.52 5.30 -1.71
CA ILE A 26 -27.53 6.12 -2.40
C ILE A 26 -28.88 6.03 -1.69
N GLU A 27 -29.30 4.83 -1.29
CA GLU A 27 -30.55 4.65 -0.53
C GLU A 27 -30.49 5.34 0.83
N LEU A 28 -29.36 5.27 1.55
CA LEU A 28 -29.18 5.98 2.82
C LEU A 28 -29.28 7.50 2.64
N ILE A 29 -28.63 8.05 1.61
CA ILE A 29 -28.69 9.48 1.29
C ILE A 29 -30.14 9.88 0.98
N ALA A 30 -30.84 9.11 0.14
CA ALA A 30 -32.23 9.39 -0.22
C ALA A 30 -33.16 9.39 1.01
N GLN A 31 -33.00 8.43 1.92
CA GLN A 31 -33.80 8.37 3.16
C GLN A 31 -33.47 9.53 4.12
N CYS A 32 -32.20 9.94 4.21
CA CYS A 32 -31.81 11.12 4.99
C CYS A 32 -32.40 12.40 4.39
N ALA A 33 -32.34 12.57 3.07
CA ALA A 33 -32.91 13.73 2.38
C ALA A 33 -34.44 13.81 2.55
N LYS A 34 -35.16 12.67 2.50
CA LYS A 34 -36.60 12.61 2.82
C LYS A 34 -36.93 13.07 4.25
N GLN A 35 -36.00 12.91 5.18
CA GLN A 35 -36.12 13.36 6.57
C GLN A 35 -35.64 14.80 6.77
N GLY A 36 -35.28 15.52 5.69
CA GLY A 36 -34.74 16.88 5.76
C GLY A 36 -33.33 16.97 6.38
N LYS A 37 -32.60 15.85 6.46
CA LYS A 37 -31.27 15.79 7.07
C LYS A 37 -30.17 16.16 6.07
N ARG A 38 -29.15 16.87 6.54
CA ARG A 38 -27.94 17.17 5.76
C ARG A 38 -26.92 16.05 5.87
N VAL A 39 -26.39 15.61 4.74
CA VAL A 39 -25.44 14.50 4.64
C VAL A 39 -24.08 15.00 4.15
N LEU A 40 -23.01 14.61 4.84
CA LEU A 40 -21.64 14.71 4.36
C LEU A 40 -21.19 13.33 3.87
N LEU A 41 -20.92 13.19 2.57
CA LEU A 41 -20.33 11.99 1.98
C LEU A 41 -18.83 12.23 1.75
N CYS A 42 -18.00 11.45 2.44
CA CYS A 42 -16.56 11.41 2.19
C CYS A 42 -16.14 10.11 1.52
N GLY A 43 -15.22 10.20 0.56
CA GLY A 43 -14.62 9.02 -0.08
C GLY A 43 -13.09 9.07 -0.04
N SER A 44 -12.44 7.91 -0.14
CA SER A 44 -10.98 7.84 -0.25
C SER A 44 -10.46 8.27 -1.63
N THR A 45 -11.31 8.21 -2.67
CA THR A 45 -10.95 8.58 -4.05
C THR A 45 -12.02 9.48 -4.68
N GLN A 46 -11.64 10.27 -5.69
CA GLN A 46 -12.59 11.07 -6.46
C GLN A 46 -13.60 10.16 -7.18
N ALA A 47 -13.13 9.07 -7.79
CA ALA A 47 -13.97 8.11 -8.53
C ALA A 47 -15.07 7.46 -7.68
N SER A 48 -14.82 7.14 -6.40
CA SER A 48 -15.87 6.59 -5.51
C SER A 48 -17.03 7.57 -5.30
N ILE A 49 -16.72 8.87 -5.23
CA ILE A 49 -17.71 9.92 -4.99
C ILE A 49 -18.48 10.20 -6.28
N ASP A 50 -17.77 10.36 -7.39
CA ASP A 50 -18.36 10.65 -8.69
C ASP A 50 -19.34 9.53 -9.09
N ASN A 51 -18.99 8.26 -8.84
CA ASN A 51 -19.89 7.11 -9.07
C ASN A 51 -21.22 7.20 -8.28
N VAL A 52 -21.21 7.77 -7.07
CA VAL A 52 -22.43 7.99 -6.29
C VAL A 52 -23.25 9.12 -6.91
N LEU A 53 -22.61 10.25 -7.24
CA LEU A 53 -23.25 11.43 -7.79
C LEU A 53 -23.90 11.16 -9.16
N THR A 54 -23.18 10.53 -10.08
CA THR A 54 -23.70 10.17 -11.41
C THR A 54 -24.96 9.31 -11.32
N ARG A 55 -24.99 8.35 -10.39
CA ARG A 55 -26.16 7.48 -10.18
C ARG A 55 -27.34 8.19 -9.51
N ILE A 56 -27.08 9.21 -8.69
CA ILE A 56 -28.13 10.07 -8.14
C ILE A 56 -28.73 10.93 -9.26
N MET A 57 -27.88 11.58 -10.06
CA MET A 57 -28.30 12.46 -11.17
C MET A 57 -29.05 11.70 -12.26
N ALA A 58 -28.69 10.44 -12.52
CA ALA A 58 -29.39 9.61 -13.51
C ALA A 58 -30.84 9.26 -13.12
N LYS A 59 -31.24 9.47 -11.86
CA LYS A 59 -32.58 9.17 -11.35
C LYS A 59 -33.36 10.45 -11.07
N GLN A 60 -34.30 10.80 -11.94
CA GLN A 60 -35.10 12.04 -11.84
C GLN A 60 -35.70 12.28 -10.44
N HIS A 61 -36.36 11.28 -9.86
CA HIS A 61 -36.95 11.39 -8.51
C HIS A 61 -35.94 11.64 -7.38
N LEU A 62 -34.66 11.28 -7.57
CA LEU A 62 -33.60 11.60 -6.61
C LEU A 62 -33.01 12.99 -6.86
N ALA A 63 -32.90 13.39 -8.12
CA ALA A 63 -32.40 14.71 -8.51
C ALA A 63 -33.32 15.84 -8.01
N GLU A 64 -34.63 15.60 -7.87
CA GLU A 64 -35.58 16.55 -7.27
C GLU A 64 -35.45 16.65 -5.75
N LEU A 65 -34.97 15.59 -5.10
CA LEU A 65 -34.88 15.49 -3.64
C LEU A 65 -33.52 15.90 -3.10
N ILE A 66 -32.46 15.67 -3.86
CA ILE A 66 -31.07 15.81 -3.44
C ILE A 66 -30.45 16.98 -4.21
N SER A 67 -29.92 17.95 -3.47
CA SER A 67 -29.13 19.06 -3.99
C SER A 67 -27.65 18.82 -3.62
N PRO A 68 -26.87 18.20 -4.51
CA PRO A 68 -25.49 17.84 -4.24
C PRO A 68 -24.54 19.03 -4.44
N LEU A 69 -23.58 19.15 -3.51
CA LEU A 69 -22.43 20.04 -3.60
C LEU A 69 -21.16 19.19 -3.60
N ARG A 70 -20.29 19.39 -4.60
CA ARG A 70 -19.02 18.68 -4.74
C ARG A 70 -17.85 19.60 -4.39
N ILE A 71 -17.11 19.24 -3.35
CA ILE A 71 -15.86 19.91 -2.96
C ILE A 71 -14.68 19.23 -3.67
N GLY A 72 -13.85 20.05 -4.30
CA GLY A 72 -12.66 19.63 -5.04
C GLY A 72 -12.40 20.53 -6.24
N TRP A 73 -11.41 20.16 -7.05
CA TRP A 73 -11.06 20.86 -8.29
C TRP A 73 -11.66 20.16 -9.53
N LYS A 74 -11.98 20.92 -10.58
CA LYS A 74 -12.54 20.37 -11.83
C LYS A 74 -11.62 19.35 -12.49
N GLY A 75 -10.32 19.62 -12.55
CA GLY A 75 -9.33 18.78 -13.25
C GLY A 75 -9.10 17.39 -12.64
N GLY A 76 -9.65 17.10 -11.46
CA GLY A 76 -9.55 15.78 -10.81
C GLY A 76 -10.84 14.98 -10.79
N ILE A 77 -11.90 15.47 -11.44
CA ILE A 77 -13.18 14.79 -11.54
C ILE A 77 -13.16 13.89 -12.76
N TYR A 78 -13.61 12.65 -12.59
CA TYR A 78 -13.55 11.63 -13.64
C TYR A 78 -14.73 11.71 -14.60
N ASP A 79 -15.87 12.22 -14.14
CA ASP A 79 -17.12 12.28 -14.89
C ASP A 79 -17.53 13.75 -15.14
N GLU A 80 -17.55 14.15 -16.40
CA GLU A 80 -17.91 15.51 -16.81
C GLU A 80 -19.34 15.88 -16.40
N ASN A 81 -20.23 14.90 -16.21
CA ASN A 81 -21.60 15.14 -15.76
C ASN A 81 -21.66 15.69 -14.33
N VAL A 82 -20.60 15.52 -13.54
CA VAL A 82 -20.51 15.98 -12.15
C VAL A 82 -19.87 17.37 -12.06
N HIS A 83 -19.30 17.91 -13.14
CA HIS A 83 -18.62 19.21 -13.11
C HIS A 83 -19.54 20.36 -12.68
N SER A 84 -20.80 20.35 -13.11
CA SER A 84 -21.78 21.37 -12.71
C SER A 84 -22.11 21.38 -11.21
N LEU A 85 -21.72 20.33 -10.48
CA LEU A 85 -21.94 20.20 -9.04
C LEU A 85 -20.78 20.76 -8.20
N VAL A 86 -19.67 21.14 -8.84
CA VAL A 86 -18.48 21.63 -8.15
C VAL A 86 -18.72 23.02 -7.60
N LEU A 87 -18.27 23.28 -6.37
CA LEU A 87 -18.46 24.56 -5.69
C LEU A 87 -18.07 25.76 -6.57
N SER A 88 -16.89 25.73 -7.19
CA SER A 88 -16.41 26.81 -8.05
C SER A 88 -17.30 27.04 -9.27
N GLU A 89 -17.81 25.98 -9.88
CA GLU A 89 -18.67 26.07 -11.07
C GLU A 89 -20.07 26.58 -10.71
N GLN A 90 -20.59 26.18 -9.55
CA GLN A 90 -21.84 26.74 -9.03
C GLN A 90 -21.67 28.21 -8.66
N GLN A 91 -20.57 28.59 -8.02
CA GLN A 91 -20.25 29.99 -7.71
C GLN A 91 -20.23 30.85 -8.99
N GLU A 92 -19.57 30.40 -10.06
CA GLU A 92 -19.57 31.10 -11.34
C GLU A 92 -20.99 31.29 -11.91
N GLN A 93 -21.87 30.28 -11.78
CA GLN A 93 -23.26 30.39 -12.22
C GLN A 93 -24.05 31.45 -11.45
N TYR A 94 -23.90 31.52 -10.12
CA TYR A 94 -24.56 32.55 -9.31
C TYR A 94 -23.94 33.94 -9.51
N GLN A 95 -22.63 34.04 -9.70
CA GLN A 95 -21.97 35.30 -10.04
C GLN A 95 -22.45 35.84 -11.38
N ALA A 96 -22.67 34.98 -12.37
CA ALA A 96 -23.27 35.35 -13.64
C ALA A 96 -24.73 35.86 -13.49
N MET A 97 -25.42 35.50 -12.40
CA MET A 97 -26.74 36.01 -12.04
C MET A 97 -26.69 37.30 -11.20
N GLY A 98 -25.49 37.81 -10.88
CA GLY A 98 -25.29 39.09 -10.18
C GLY A 98 -25.02 38.99 -8.67
N PHE A 99 -24.82 37.79 -8.11
CA PHE A 99 -24.43 37.61 -6.71
C PHE A 99 -22.94 37.87 -6.50
N SER A 100 -22.55 38.38 -5.34
CA SER A 100 -21.14 38.41 -4.93
C SER A 100 -20.62 36.99 -4.64
N GLU A 101 -19.30 36.81 -4.62
CA GLU A 101 -18.67 35.51 -4.34
C GLU A 101 -19.10 34.96 -2.96
N ASP A 102 -19.10 35.80 -1.94
CA ASP A 102 -19.49 35.42 -0.57
C ASP A 102 -20.99 35.08 -0.47
N GLU A 103 -21.86 35.83 -1.15
CA GLU A 103 -23.30 35.56 -1.17
C GLU A 103 -23.63 34.26 -1.92
N ALA A 104 -22.97 34.04 -3.07
CA ALA A 104 -23.10 32.81 -3.84
C ALA A 104 -22.68 31.61 -2.99
N GLU A 105 -21.54 31.71 -2.30
CA GLU A 105 -21.05 30.66 -1.40
C GLU A 105 -22.04 30.34 -0.28
N ASP A 106 -22.50 31.34 0.48
CA ASP A 106 -23.45 31.11 1.59
C ASP A 106 -24.76 30.49 1.10
N LEU A 107 -25.27 30.93 -0.05
CA LEU A 107 -26.50 30.38 -0.64
C LEU A 107 -26.34 28.92 -1.07
N ILE A 108 -25.25 28.60 -1.79
CA ILE A 108 -24.93 27.23 -2.23
C ILE A 108 -24.82 26.30 -1.02
N LEU A 109 -24.06 26.72 -0.01
CA LEU A 109 -23.85 25.93 1.20
C LEU A 109 -25.17 25.66 1.94
N ARG A 110 -26.05 26.67 2.06
CA ARG A 110 -27.34 26.51 2.72
C ARG A 110 -28.34 25.67 1.94
N GLN A 111 -28.32 25.76 0.61
CA GLN A 111 -29.23 24.99 -0.25
C GLN A 111 -28.81 23.52 -0.38
N SER A 112 -27.51 23.22 -0.25
CA SER A 112 -27.01 21.86 -0.34
C SER A 112 -27.52 20.99 0.81
N ASN A 113 -28.03 19.80 0.48
CA ASN A 113 -28.40 18.77 1.48
C ASN A 113 -27.48 17.54 1.41
N LEU A 114 -26.66 17.44 0.37
CA LEU A 114 -25.59 16.46 0.23
C LEU A 114 -24.29 17.19 -0.10
N THR A 115 -23.32 17.17 0.79
CA THR A 115 -21.96 17.65 0.51
C THR A 115 -21.05 16.45 0.27
N CYS A 116 -20.26 16.48 -0.79
CA CYS A 116 -19.42 15.38 -1.23
C CYS A 116 -17.97 15.83 -1.38
N GLY A 117 -17.00 15.08 -0.85
CA GLY A 117 -15.58 15.43 -0.97
C GLY A 117 -14.65 14.26 -0.63
N THR A 118 -13.40 14.31 -1.09
CA THR A 118 -12.41 13.37 -0.58
C THR A 118 -12.02 13.73 0.85
N MET A 119 -11.45 12.78 1.60
CA MET A 119 -10.96 13.04 2.96
C MET A 119 -10.01 14.25 3.04
N GLN A 120 -9.18 14.45 2.01
CA GLN A 120 -8.31 15.62 1.90
C GLN A 120 -9.05 16.85 1.36
N GLY A 121 -9.90 16.67 0.35
CA GLY A 121 -10.59 17.77 -0.31
C GLY A 121 -11.56 18.50 0.62
N ILE A 122 -12.18 17.78 1.56
CA ILE A 122 -13.14 18.37 2.49
C ILE A 122 -12.49 19.38 3.45
N LEU A 123 -11.17 19.35 3.65
CA LEU A 123 -10.44 20.33 4.45
C LEU A 123 -10.55 21.75 3.88
N ASN A 124 -10.79 21.86 2.57
CA ASN A 124 -10.96 23.14 1.89
C ASN A 124 -12.42 23.62 1.92
N HIS A 125 -13.35 22.86 2.49
CA HIS A 125 -14.74 23.26 2.60
C HIS A 125 -14.86 24.53 3.46
N PRO A 126 -15.64 25.56 3.07
CA PRO A 126 -15.69 26.84 3.79
C PRO A 126 -16.11 26.77 5.27
N TRP A 127 -16.97 25.82 5.64
CA TRP A 127 -17.31 25.57 7.06
C TRP A 127 -16.19 24.90 7.88
N ILE A 128 -15.15 24.35 7.25
CA ILE A 128 -14.03 23.66 7.91
C ILE A 128 -12.77 24.52 7.85
N SER A 129 -12.43 25.05 6.68
CA SER A 129 -11.24 25.87 6.47
C SER A 129 -11.31 27.17 7.29
N ALA A 130 -10.22 27.49 7.98
CA ALA A 130 -10.04 28.81 8.55
C ALA A 130 -9.43 29.76 7.52
N ASP A 131 -9.79 31.04 7.64
CA ASP A 131 -9.23 32.09 6.81
C ASP A 131 -7.75 32.29 7.16
N ARG A 132 -6.84 32.06 6.19
CA ARG A 132 -5.37 32.03 6.43
C ARG A 132 -4.85 33.34 7.03
N ASN A 133 -5.57 34.44 6.82
CA ASN A 133 -5.19 35.77 7.26
C ASN A 133 -5.56 36.07 8.72
N LYS A 134 -6.44 35.27 9.34
CA LYS A 134 -6.87 35.46 10.72
C LYS A 134 -6.39 34.29 11.56
N SER A 135 -5.42 34.55 12.45
CA SER A 135 -5.05 33.73 13.62
C SER A 135 -4.15 32.49 13.44
N GLY A 136 -3.57 32.22 12.25
CA GLY A 136 -2.64 31.10 12.07
C GLY A 136 -3.27 29.71 12.29
N ARG A 137 -4.59 29.65 12.54
CA ARG A 137 -5.36 28.42 12.63
C ARG A 137 -5.60 27.88 11.23
N LEU A 138 -5.43 26.57 11.07
CA LEU A 138 -5.67 25.87 9.81
C LEU A 138 -7.15 25.49 9.63
N MET A 139 -7.95 25.46 10.70
CA MET A 139 -9.37 25.07 10.70
C MET A 139 -10.20 25.89 11.69
N LYS A 140 -11.50 26.02 11.40
CA LYS A 140 -12.50 26.61 12.31
C LYS A 140 -12.77 25.67 13.49
N ASP A 141 -13.29 26.21 14.59
CA ASP A 141 -13.69 25.39 15.74
C ASP A 141 -14.81 24.42 15.31
N PRO A 142 -14.70 23.12 15.64
CA PRO A 142 -15.62 22.11 15.14
C PRO A 142 -17.04 22.34 15.66
N GLN A 143 -17.96 22.55 14.73
CA GLN A 143 -19.40 22.69 15.00
C GLN A 143 -20.15 21.77 14.03
N PRO A 144 -21.12 20.97 14.50
CA PRO A 144 -21.79 19.99 13.66
C PRO A 144 -22.69 20.67 12.62
N GLN A 145 -22.23 20.73 11.36
CA GLN A 145 -22.97 21.27 10.22
C GLN A 145 -23.81 20.22 9.51
N TRP A 146 -23.42 18.96 9.60
CA TRP A 146 -24.11 17.83 8.97
C TRP A 146 -24.75 16.92 10.03
N ASP A 147 -25.95 16.42 9.70
CA ASP A 147 -26.63 15.47 10.57
C ASP A 147 -26.03 14.07 10.44
N VAL A 148 -25.47 13.73 9.29
CA VAL A 148 -24.93 12.40 9.01
C VAL A 148 -23.64 12.51 8.21
N LEU A 149 -22.57 11.91 8.71
CA LEU A 149 -21.36 11.59 7.94
C LEU A 149 -21.50 10.19 7.36
N ILE A 150 -21.26 10.02 6.07
CA ILE A 150 -21.09 8.73 5.41
C ILE A 150 -19.66 8.68 4.85
N ILE A 151 -18.90 7.66 5.21
CA ILE A 151 -17.57 7.43 4.63
C ILE A 151 -17.64 6.19 3.77
N ASP A 152 -17.44 6.36 2.46
CA ASP A 152 -17.22 5.24 1.54
C ASP A 152 -15.74 4.84 1.52
N GLU A 153 -15.50 3.55 1.34
CA GLU A 153 -14.19 2.92 1.45
C GLU A 153 -13.45 3.23 2.77
N ALA A 154 -14.18 3.24 3.90
CA ALA A 154 -13.63 3.54 5.23
C ALA A 154 -12.46 2.64 5.66
N SER A 155 -12.25 1.49 5.00
CA SER A 155 -11.07 0.63 5.19
C SER A 155 -9.76 1.25 4.70
N LYS A 156 -9.80 2.37 3.97
CA LYS A 156 -8.62 3.13 3.51
C LYS A 156 -8.39 4.41 4.29
N THR A 157 -9.31 4.77 5.17
CA THR A 157 -9.26 6.03 5.91
C THR A 157 -8.58 5.79 7.25
N THR A 158 -7.48 6.49 7.51
CA THR A 158 -6.83 6.45 8.83
C THR A 158 -7.70 7.14 9.87
N PHE A 159 -7.48 6.85 11.16
CA PHE A 159 -8.24 7.52 12.22
C PHE A 159 -8.01 9.05 12.23
N GLN A 160 -6.81 9.50 11.87
CA GLN A 160 -6.46 10.92 11.77
C GLN A 160 -7.22 11.65 10.66
N GLN A 161 -7.42 10.99 9.52
CA GLN A 161 -8.25 11.55 8.44
C GLN A 161 -9.72 11.56 8.82
N PHE A 162 -10.18 10.53 9.53
CA PHE A 162 -11.56 10.38 9.97
C PHE A 162 -12.01 11.47 10.95
N ILE A 163 -11.18 11.82 11.93
CA ILE A 163 -11.60 12.69 13.05
C ILE A 163 -12.06 14.07 12.58
N ILE A 164 -11.52 14.56 11.46
CA ILE A 164 -11.82 15.89 10.94
C ILE A 164 -13.29 15.98 10.49
N PRO A 165 -13.76 15.26 9.44
CA PRO A 165 -15.18 15.32 9.06
C PRO A 165 -16.12 14.79 10.15
N ALA A 166 -15.65 13.88 11.01
CA ALA A 166 -16.43 13.37 12.14
C ALA A 166 -16.76 14.48 13.15
N ALA A 167 -15.84 15.40 13.44
CA ALA A 167 -16.03 16.50 14.37
C ALA A 167 -17.08 17.53 13.91
N PHE A 168 -17.36 17.61 12.60
CA PHE A 168 -18.39 18.48 12.02
C PHE A 168 -19.72 17.76 11.74
N SER A 169 -19.89 16.52 12.23
CA SER A 169 -21.08 15.70 11.95
C SER A 169 -21.67 15.09 13.22
N LYS A 170 -23.00 15.09 13.35
CA LYS A 170 -23.68 14.59 14.56
C LYS A 170 -23.57 13.07 14.77
N ARG A 171 -23.58 12.29 13.68
CA ARG A 171 -23.47 10.82 13.70
C ARG A 171 -22.81 10.28 12.43
N TRP A 172 -22.32 9.05 12.48
CA TRP A 172 -21.38 8.51 11.47
C TRP A 172 -21.81 7.16 10.90
N ILE A 173 -21.66 6.98 9.59
CA ILE A 173 -21.91 5.73 8.90
C ILE A 173 -20.63 5.36 8.14
N LEU A 174 -19.96 4.30 8.60
CA LEU A 174 -18.72 3.83 7.99
C LEU A 174 -19.02 2.68 7.04
N VAL A 175 -18.72 2.85 5.76
CA VAL A 175 -18.96 1.84 4.72
C VAL A 175 -17.62 1.37 4.18
N GLY A 176 -17.35 0.07 4.23
CA GLY A 176 -16.06 -0.44 3.76
C GLY A 176 -15.91 -1.94 3.92
N ASP A 177 -14.68 -2.42 3.75
CA ASP A 177 -14.36 -3.83 3.96
C ASP A 177 -12.89 -3.99 4.35
N VAL A 178 -12.64 -4.43 5.58
CA VAL A 178 -11.29 -4.65 6.14
C VAL A 178 -10.51 -5.75 5.40
N ARG A 179 -11.18 -6.58 4.57
CA ARG A 179 -10.53 -7.58 3.70
C ARG A 179 -10.09 -6.99 2.35
N GLN A 180 -10.40 -5.73 2.05
CA GLN A 180 -9.87 -4.97 0.89
C GLN A 180 -8.70 -4.07 1.32
N LEU A 181 -8.23 -3.15 0.47
CA LEU A 181 -6.99 -2.42 0.76
C LEU A 181 -7.07 -1.63 2.08
N PRO A 182 -6.00 -1.70 2.90
CA PRO A 182 -5.82 -0.83 4.05
C PRO A 182 -5.47 0.61 3.60
N PRO A 183 -5.37 1.57 4.54
CA PRO A 183 -4.87 2.90 4.25
C PRO A 183 -3.48 2.84 3.61
N PHE A 184 -3.25 3.69 2.61
CA PHE A 184 -1.90 3.90 2.08
C PHE A 184 -1.26 5.00 2.90
N LEU A 185 -0.21 4.65 3.66
CA LEU A 185 0.57 5.62 4.40
C LEU A 185 1.89 5.89 3.69
N GLU A 186 2.20 7.16 3.47
CA GLU A 186 3.51 7.52 2.94
C GLU A 186 4.58 7.21 3.98
N THR A 187 5.68 6.59 3.56
CA THR A 187 6.77 6.22 4.47
C THR A 187 7.30 7.43 5.24
N SER A 188 7.26 8.63 4.63
CA SER A 188 7.65 9.92 5.23
C SER A 188 6.89 10.26 6.51
N GLU A 189 5.59 9.96 6.58
CA GLU A 189 4.76 10.26 7.76
C GLU A 189 5.15 9.37 8.95
N LEU A 190 5.45 8.08 8.70
CA LEU A 190 5.99 7.19 9.73
C LEU A 190 7.39 7.63 10.15
N MET A 191 8.25 7.95 9.18
CA MET A 191 9.63 8.36 9.44
C MET A 191 9.68 9.55 10.39
N THR A 192 8.86 10.57 10.16
CA THR A 192 8.80 11.77 11.03
C THR A 192 8.47 11.41 12.48
N ASN A 193 7.54 10.48 12.71
CA ASN A 193 7.19 10.01 14.06
C ASN A 193 8.29 9.18 14.72
N LEU A 194 9.01 8.39 13.91
CA LEU A 194 10.13 7.56 14.38
C LEU A 194 11.39 8.39 14.64
N ASP A 195 11.65 9.43 13.85
CA ASP A 195 12.81 10.31 13.98
C ASP A 195 12.74 11.15 15.26
N GLN A 196 11.52 11.51 15.70
CA GLN A 196 11.25 12.27 16.93
C GLN A 196 10.93 11.38 18.13
N MET A 197 11.27 10.10 18.05
CA MET A 197 10.99 9.13 19.11
C MET A 197 11.74 9.45 20.40
N LYS A 198 11.07 9.22 21.52
CA LYS A 198 11.64 9.29 22.87
C LYS A 198 11.39 7.97 23.59
N ASP A 199 12.26 7.65 24.54
CA ASP A 199 12.05 6.53 25.45
C ASP A 199 11.03 6.87 26.56
N ASP A 200 10.76 5.88 27.40
CA ASP A 200 9.90 5.96 28.58
C ASP A 200 10.38 6.98 29.64
N GLN A 201 11.66 7.39 29.58
CA GLN A 201 12.25 8.43 30.43
C GLN A 201 12.30 9.80 29.72
N ASN A 202 11.60 9.93 28.59
CA ASN A 202 11.52 11.14 27.76
C ASN A 202 12.88 11.58 27.18
N GLN A 203 13.86 10.67 27.11
CA GLN A 203 15.14 10.91 26.43
C GLN A 203 14.99 10.69 24.93
N PRO A 204 15.59 11.53 24.08
CA PRO A 204 15.47 11.41 22.64
C PRO A 204 16.25 10.20 22.11
N PHE A 205 15.62 9.44 21.21
CA PHE A 205 16.30 8.41 20.42
C PHE A 205 17.01 9.08 19.23
N THR A 206 18.22 9.58 19.50
CA THR A 206 18.99 10.42 18.56
C THR A 206 19.31 9.72 17.24
N ASN A 207 19.55 10.50 16.17
CA ASN A 207 19.97 9.99 14.86
C ASN A 207 21.24 9.11 14.94
N ALA A 208 22.16 9.38 15.87
CA ALA A 208 23.34 8.56 16.08
C ALA A 208 22.99 7.18 16.67
N ALA A 209 22.04 7.12 17.61
CA ALA A 209 21.54 5.87 18.18
C ALA A 209 20.77 5.04 17.14
N GLN A 210 19.96 5.70 16.32
CA GLN A 210 19.27 5.10 15.18
C GLN A 210 20.26 4.49 14.16
N ARG A 211 21.27 5.27 13.74
CA ARG A 211 22.33 4.82 12.83
C ARG A 211 23.10 3.63 13.40
N SER A 212 23.37 3.64 14.70
CA SER A 212 24.06 2.54 15.41
C SER A 212 23.28 1.23 15.33
N CYS A 213 21.97 1.26 15.54
CA CYS A 213 21.12 0.06 15.44
C CYS A 213 21.09 -0.52 14.02
N LEU A 214 21.05 0.35 12.99
CA LEU A 214 21.13 -0.07 11.60
C LEU A 214 22.46 -0.76 11.29
N LEU A 215 23.58 -0.16 11.71
CA LEU A 215 24.91 -0.72 11.51
C LEU A 215 25.07 -2.08 12.21
N ILE A 216 24.70 -2.17 13.48
CA ILE A 216 24.78 -3.43 14.25
C ILE A 216 24.04 -4.57 13.53
N ARG A 217 22.85 -4.30 12.99
CA ARG A 217 22.10 -5.30 12.22
C ARG A 217 22.78 -5.69 10.91
N GLN A 218 23.46 -4.78 10.23
CA GLN A 218 24.21 -5.15 9.03
C GLN A 218 25.44 -5.98 9.38
N LEU A 219 26.15 -5.63 10.45
CA LEU A 219 27.30 -6.37 10.95
C LEU A 219 26.91 -7.80 11.36
N SER A 220 25.72 -8.00 11.94
CA SER A 220 25.25 -9.34 12.30
C SER A 220 24.95 -10.26 11.10
N LYS A 221 24.82 -9.70 9.88
CA LYS A 221 24.66 -10.49 8.65
C LYS A 221 26.00 -11.02 8.11
N ILE A 222 27.13 -10.49 8.58
CA ILE A 222 28.46 -10.93 8.20
C ILE A 222 28.72 -12.27 8.88
N ARG A 223 28.88 -13.34 8.08
CA ARG A 223 29.03 -14.72 8.59
C ARG A 223 30.47 -15.18 8.76
N SER A 224 31.40 -14.50 8.10
CA SER A 224 32.84 -14.79 8.12
C SER A 224 33.60 -13.48 8.24
N SER A 225 34.72 -13.50 8.96
CA SER A 225 35.66 -12.38 8.96
C SER A 225 36.05 -12.03 7.51
N PRO A 226 36.06 -10.74 7.14
CA PRO A 226 36.49 -10.32 5.82
C PRO A 226 38.00 -10.51 5.68
N ASP A 227 38.46 -10.97 4.52
CA ASP A 227 39.91 -11.13 4.25
C ASP A 227 40.69 -9.80 4.33
N ILE A 228 39.97 -8.69 4.23
CA ILE A 228 40.49 -7.32 4.26
C ILE A 228 39.63 -6.52 5.26
N PRO A 229 40.25 -5.80 6.22
CA PRO A 229 39.55 -4.98 7.20
C PRO A 229 38.64 -3.95 6.54
N LEU A 230 37.44 -3.80 7.09
CA LEU A 230 36.47 -2.82 6.64
C LEU A 230 36.49 -1.58 7.56
N VAL A 231 36.67 -0.39 6.99
CA VAL A 231 36.60 0.88 7.73
C VAL A 231 35.29 1.60 7.41
N LEU A 232 34.51 1.90 8.45
CA LEU A 232 33.29 2.70 8.41
C LEU A 232 33.55 4.06 9.06
N VAL A 233 33.35 5.15 8.31
CA VAL A 233 33.42 6.51 8.84
C VAL A 233 32.00 7.01 9.08
N GLU A 234 31.69 7.35 10.32
CA GLU A 234 30.33 7.67 10.79
C GLU A 234 30.34 8.92 11.70
N PRO A 235 29.20 9.59 11.94
CA PRO A 235 29.13 10.72 12.86
C PRO A 235 29.71 10.41 14.25
N ASN A 236 30.29 11.41 14.91
CA ASN A 236 31.12 11.25 16.13
C ASN A 236 30.45 10.47 17.27
N ASP A 237 29.13 10.60 17.43
CA ASP A 237 28.39 9.91 18.48
C ASP A 237 28.08 8.44 18.16
N VAL A 238 28.15 8.03 16.89
CA VAL A 238 27.77 6.67 16.45
C VAL A 238 28.64 5.59 17.12
N PRO A 239 29.99 5.66 17.13
CA PRO A 239 30.81 4.67 17.84
C PRO A 239 30.42 4.50 19.32
N LYS A 240 30.09 5.60 20.01
CA LYS A 240 29.65 5.59 21.42
C LYS A 240 28.33 4.85 21.59
N TYR A 241 27.34 5.11 20.73
CA TYR A 241 26.05 4.42 20.78
C TYR A 241 26.14 2.95 20.36
N ILE A 242 27.03 2.61 19.42
CA ILE A 242 27.31 1.21 19.08
C ILE A 242 27.84 0.48 20.32
N ALA A 243 28.84 1.04 21.02
CA ALA A 243 29.36 0.43 22.23
C ALA A 243 28.24 0.20 23.26
N LYS A 244 27.46 1.24 23.57
CA LYS A 244 26.32 1.13 24.52
C LYS A 244 25.34 0.01 24.16
N GLU A 245 25.03 -0.13 22.87
CA GLU A 245 24.07 -1.13 22.38
C GLU A 245 24.68 -2.54 22.37
N LEU A 246 25.97 -2.69 22.05
CA LEU A 246 26.69 -3.96 22.11
C LEU A 246 26.82 -4.50 23.54
N ASN A 247 27.07 -3.63 24.52
CA ASN A 247 27.11 -4.00 25.94
C ASN A 247 25.81 -4.68 26.41
N VAL A 248 24.66 -4.21 25.91
CA VAL A 248 23.34 -4.71 26.33
C VAL A 248 22.90 -5.93 25.51
N ARG A 249 23.32 -6.02 24.24
CA ARG A 249 23.04 -7.17 23.39
C ARG A 249 23.93 -8.35 23.79
N GLU A 250 23.44 -9.23 24.67
CA GLU A 250 24.06 -10.53 24.94
C GLU A 250 24.03 -11.44 23.68
N GLU A 251 24.86 -11.17 22.68
CA GLU A 251 24.86 -11.95 21.44
C GLU A 251 25.82 -13.15 21.51
N LYS A 252 25.34 -14.25 22.12
CA LYS A 252 25.95 -15.59 22.12
C LYS A 252 26.13 -16.24 20.73
N LYS A 253 25.92 -15.52 19.61
CA LYS A 253 25.84 -16.10 18.24
C LYS A 253 26.46 -15.25 17.13
N ARG A 254 27.48 -14.45 17.42
CA ARG A 254 28.27 -13.83 16.33
C ARG A 254 29.43 -14.75 15.92
N PRO A 255 29.81 -14.78 14.63
CA PRO A 255 31.19 -15.11 14.31
C PRO A 255 32.09 -14.14 15.11
N ALA A 256 33.24 -14.60 15.60
CA ALA A 256 34.18 -13.79 16.35
C ALA A 256 34.78 -12.71 15.42
N LEU A 257 34.02 -11.64 15.19
CA LEU A 257 34.46 -10.46 14.46
C LEU A 257 35.15 -9.54 15.46
N ASN A 258 36.40 -9.18 15.16
CA ASN A 258 37.18 -8.21 15.91
C ASN A 258 36.74 -6.80 15.49
N ILE A 259 35.77 -6.23 16.23
CA ILE A 259 35.21 -4.90 15.95
C ILE A 259 35.95 -3.84 16.77
N TYR A 260 36.54 -2.86 16.10
CA TYR A 260 37.26 -1.76 16.71
C TYR A 260 36.41 -0.49 16.56
N LEU A 261 36.09 0.16 17.67
CA LEU A 261 35.34 1.40 17.73
C LEU A 261 36.30 2.50 18.15
N ILE A 262 36.30 3.63 17.45
CA ILE A 262 37.20 4.73 17.77
C ILE A 262 36.35 5.94 18.18
N GLY A 263 36.46 6.32 19.47
CA GLY A 263 35.55 7.25 20.13
C GLY A 263 36.02 7.66 21.53
N SER A 264 35.15 8.36 22.28
CA SER A 264 35.56 9.28 23.35
C SER A 264 36.12 8.70 24.66
N LYS A 265 35.98 7.39 24.96
CA LYS A 265 36.57 6.76 26.16
C LYS A 265 36.98 5.32 25.89
N SER A 266 38.19 4.94 26.30
CA SER A 266 38.71 3.60 26.09
C SER A 266 38.11 2.56 27.04
N HIS A 267 37.67 1.44 26.48
CA HIS A 267 37.13 0.31 27.21
C HIS A 267 37.17 -0.97 26.38
N GLN A 268 37.42 -2.10 27.02
CA GLN A 268 37.48 -3.42 26.38
C GLN A 268 36.47 -4.37 27.02
N GLU A 269 35.50 -4.84 26.23
CA GLU A 269 34.52 -5.85 26.64
C GLU A 269 34.34 -6.88 25.50
N GLY A 270 34.75 -8.13 25.74
CA GLY A 270 34.49 -9.24 24.82
C GLY A 270 35.11 -9.06 23.42
N SER A 271 34.25 -9.08 22.38
CA SER A 271 34.64 -9.12 20.95
C SER A 271 34.78 -7.74 20.28
N TYR A 272 34.75 -6.65 21.04
CA TYR A 272 35.00 -5.31 20.50
C TYR A 272 35.86 -4.49 21.46
N ARG A 273 36.59 -3.52 20.89
CA ARG A 273 37.48 -2.62 21.63
C ARG A 273 37.16 -1.18 21.27
N VAL A 274 37.07 -0.32 22.28
CA VAL A 274 36.90 1.13 22.10
C VAL A 274 38.24 1.82 22.35
N PHE A 275 38.73 2.59 21.39
CA PHE A 275 39.97 3.36 21.49
C PHE A 275 39.69 4.85 21.49
N GLU A 276 40.44 5.59 22.30
CA GLU A 276 40.52 7.04 22.12
C GLU A 276 41.45 7.39 20.95
N PRO A 277 41.16 8.46 20.17
CA PRO A 277 42.01 8.82 19.03
C PRO A 277 43.48 9.05 19.41
N SER A 278 43.74 9.58 20.61
CA SER A 278 45.08 9.80 21.15
C SER A 278 45.85 8.52 21.44
N GLU A 279 45.16 7.42 21.78
CA GLU A 279 45.82 6.14 22.06
C GLU A 279 46.38 5.50 20.77
N LEU A 280 45.82 5.86 19.62
CA LEU A 280 46.21 5.32 18.31
C LEU A 280 47.32 6.14 17.63
N GLU A 281 47.80 7.21 18.29
CA GLU A 281 49.02 7.92 17.91
C GLU A 281 50.28 7.13 18.33
N ASP A 282 50.13 6.18 19.26
CA ASP A 282 51.19 5.23 19.66
C ASP A 282 51.37 4.11 18.61
N PRO A 283 52.59 3.90 18.06
CA PRO A 283 52.89 2.83 17.12
C PRO A 283 52.49 1.43 17.58
N ASP A 284 52.51 1.14 18.88
CA ASP A 284 52.21 -0.21 19.41
C ASP A 284 50.71 -0.52 19.33
N ASN A 285 49.84 0.47 19.58
CA ASN A 285 48.38 0.33 19.43
C ASN A 285 47.95 0.28 17.95
N ASN A 286 48.78 0.84 17.06
CA ASN A 286 48.57 0.77 15.62
C ASN A 286 48.69 -0.67 15.08
N LEU A 287 49.54 -1.51 15.68
CA LEU A 287 49.64 -2.93 15.34
C LEU A 287 48.35 -3.69 15.64
N GLU A 288 47.59 -3.30 16.67
CA GLU A 288 46.32 -3.94 17.00
C GLU A 288 45.25 -3.69 15.92
N LEU A 289 45.28 -2.54 15.26
CA LEU A 289 44.37 -2.23 14.14
C LEU A 289 44.57 -3.17 12.94
N LEU A 290 45.76 -3.76 12.77
CA LEU A 290 46.02 -4.74 11.70
C LEU A 290 45.30 -6.07 11.93
N GLY A 291 44.92 -6.38 13.18
CA GLY A 291 44.14 -7.58 13.53
C GLY A 291 42.62 -7.36 13.53
N SER A 292 42.17 -6.17 13.16
CA SER A 292 40.75 -5.80 13.15
C SER A 292 40.04 -6.34 11.90
N ASP A 293 38.81 -6.80 12.08
CA ASP A 293 37.93 -7.18 10.96
C ASP A 293 37.15 -5.96 10.47
N ILE A 294 36.67 -5.15 11.41
CA ILE A 294 35.83 -3.99 11.18
C ILE A 294 36.32 -2.86 12.09
N ILE A 295 36.54 -1.67 11.53
CA ILE A 295 36.88 -0.45 12.25
C ILE A 295 35.76 0.57 12.02
N ILE A 296 35.16 1.10 13.08
CA ILE A 296 34.14 2.14 13.01
C ILE A 296 34.68 3.41 13.69
N ILE A 297 34.72 4.51 12.94
CA ILE A 297 35.44 5.72 13.32
C ILE A 297 34.50 6.91 13.32
N GLY A 298 34.52 7.70 14.38
CA GLY A 298 33.89 9.02 14.41
C GLY A 298 34.53 9.98 13.41
N SER A 299 33.73 10.79 12.72
CA SER A 299 34.22 11.73 11.70
C SER A 299 35.28 12.72 12.19
N ASP A 300 35.25 13.10 13.47
CA ASP A 300 36.26 13.94 14.13
C ASP A 300 37.58 13.21 14.37
N ALA A 301 37.50 11.95 14.80
CA ALA A 301 38.65 11.08 15.05
C ALA A 301 39.37 10.73 13.75
N TYR A 302 38.62 10.56 12.66
CA TYR A 302 39.12 10.09 11.38
C TYR A 302 40.33 10.88 10.87
N HIS A 303 40.30 12.21 10.93
CA HIS A 303 41.40 13.05 10.44
C HIS A 303 42.71 12.86 11.22
N ARG A 304 42.64 12.46 12.50
CA ARG A 304 43.82 12.29 13.35
C ARG A 304 44.51 10.96 13.11
N ILE A 305 43.73 9.91 12.84
CA ILE A 305 44.23 8.54 12.76
C ILE A 305 44.26 7.99 11.33
N ALA A 306 43.91 8.80 10.32
CA ALA A 306 43.82 8.35 8.94
C ALA A 306 45.10 7.65 8.48
N GLU A 307 46.27 8.18 8.86
CA GLU A 307 47.57 7.61 8.50
C GLU A 307 47.84 6.29 9.23
N SER A 308 47.36 6.14 10.46
CA SER A 308 47.44 4.93 11.29
C SER A 308 46.47 3.82 10.88
N LEU A 309 45.54 4.05 9.94
CA LEU A 309 44.64 2.96 9.51
C LEU A 309 45.37 1.92 8.63
N PRO A 310 44.95 0.64 8.67
CA PRO A 310 45.56 -0.41 7.87
C PRO A 310 45.62 0.00 6.38
N PRO A 311 46.79 -0.08 5.73
CA PRO A 311 47.00 0.49 4.40
C PRO A 311 46.19 -0.22 3.31
N TYR A 312 45.71 -1.44 3.60
CA TYR A 312 44.91 -2.27 2.71
C TYR A 312 43.40 -2.28 3.07
N ALA A 313 42.95 -1.50 4.06
CA ALA A 313 41.55 -1.49 4.48
C ALA A 313 40.62 -0.93 3.39
N VAL A 314 39.44 -1.53 3.25
CA VAL A 314 38.38 -1.02 2.37
C VAL A 314 37.53 -0.02 3.13
N PHE A 315 37.42 1.20 2.60
CA PHE A 315 36.57 2.24 3.17
C PHE A 315 35.14 2.13 2.61
N ARG A 316 34.16 2.26 3.50
CA ARG A 316 32.75 2.42 3.15
C ARG A 316 32.19 3.62 3.91
N SER A 317 31.79 4.64 3.15
CA SER A 317 31.12 5.85 3.61
C SER A 317 29.93 6.08 2.68
N GLY A 318 28.74 6.28 3.26
CA GLY A 318 27.56 6.67 2.50
C GLY A 318 27.36 8.19 2.41
N ARG A 319 28.02 8.99 3.24
CA ARG A 319 27.65 10.41 3.44
C ARG A 319 28.79 11.39 3.80
N TYR A 320 30.05 10.95 3.87
CA TYR A 320 31.20 11.82 4.21
C TYR A 320 32.19 11.94 3.06
N GLU A 321 32.72 13.15 2.84
CA GLU A 321 33.81 13.39 1.89
C GLU A 321 35.05 12.60 2.30
N LEU A 322 35.55 11.79 1.37
CA LEU A 322 36.75 11.00 1.59
C LEU A 322 37.97 11.92 1.47
N SER A 323 38.92 11.78 2.39
CA SER A 323 40.20 12.49 2.29
C SER A 323 40.95 12.10 1.00
N PRO A 324 41.90 12.94 0.54
CA PRO A 324 42.79 12.58 -0.56
C PRO A 324 43.54 11.27 -0.30
N SER A 325 43.98 11.04 0.94
CA SER A 325 44.67 9.81 1.36
C SER A 325 43.82 8.56 1.19
N THR A 326 42.52 8.62 1.51
CA THR A 326 41.58 7.51 1.30
C THR A 326 41.29 7.28 -0.17
N THR A 327 41.11 8.35 -0.94
CA THR A 327 40.91 8.25 -2.38
C THR A 327 42.11 7.57 -3.06
N SER A 328 43.32 7.91 -2.65
CA SER A 328 44.55 7.26 -3.13
C SER A 328 44.65 5.79 -2.69
N ARG A 329 44.23 5.46 -1.47
CA ARG A 329 44.19 4.06 -0.97
C ARG A 329 43.20 3.20 -1.75
N ILE A 330 41.98 3.69 -1.98
CA ILE A 330 40.97 2.98 -2.77
C ILE A 330 41.48 2.70 -4.19
N LYS A 331 42.06 3.71 -4.87
CA LYS A 331 42.65 3.52 -6.21
C LYS A 331 43.73 2.43 -6.22
N ARG A 332 44.65 2.45 -5.23
CA ARG A 332 45.70 1.41 -5.12
C ARG A 332 45.13 0.01 -4.84
N LEU A 333 44.00 -0.08 -4.13
CA LEU A 333 43.32 -1.34 -3.86
C LEU A 333 42.60 -1.88 -5.09
N GLU A 334 41.99 -1.02 -5.91
CA GLU A 334 41.34 -1.40 -7.18
C GLU A 334 42.31 -2.07 -8.17
N ASP A 335 43.59 -1.70 -8.10
CA ASP A 335 44.66 -2.30 -8.92
C ASP A 335 45.04 -3.73 -8.47
N LEU A 336 44.58 -4.20 -7.29
CA LEU A 336 44.91 -5.53 -6.79
C LEU A 336 43.99 -6.62 -7.38
N PRO A 337 44.55 -7.75 -7.89
CA PRO A 337 43.76 -8.85 -8.47
C PRO A 337 42.73 -9.50 -7.52
N ARG A 338 42.93 -9.35 -6.20
CA ARG A 338 42.04 -9.88 -5.16
C ARG A 338 40.87 -8.94 -4.85
N TYR A 339 40.94 -7.66 -5.20
CA TYR A 339 39.85 -6.72 -4.93
C TYR A 339 38.53 -7.19 -5.57
N PHE A 340 38.56 -7.66 -6.82
CA PHE A 340 37.33 -8.17 -7.46
C PHE A 340 36.93 -9.60 -7.06
N ASN A 341 37.84 -10.37 -6.45
CA ASN A 341 37.66 -11.80 -6.10
C ASN A 341 37.39 -12.04 -4.62
N CYS A 342 37.74 -11.10 -3.74
CA CYS A 342 37.37 -11.16 -2.33
C CYS A 342 35.86 -11.17 -2.26
N SER A 343 35.32 -12.18 -1.59
CA SER A 343 33.91 -12.22 -1.20
C SER A 343 33.74 -11.21 -0.07
N TYR A 344 33.92 -9.92 -0.37
CA TYR A 344 33.53 -8.84 0.51
C TYR A 344 32.09 -9.09 0.95
N PRO A 345 31.67 -8.62 2.14
CA PRO A 345 30.28 -8.73 2.52
C PRO A 345 29.42 -7.93 1.52
N ARG A 346 29.01 -8.57 0.42
CA ARG A 346 28.06 -8.04 -0.57
C ARG A 346 26.76 -7.61 0.11
N SER A 347 26.54 -8.06 1.35
CA SER A 347 25.46 -7.64 2.24
C SER A 347 25.53 -6.17 2.65
N LEU A 348 26.72 -5.56 2.72
CA LEU A 348 26.91 -4.17 3.15
C LEU A 348 26.75 -3.17 2.00
N ASP A 349 27.06 -3.54 0.75
CA ASP A 349 26.83 -2.72 -0.45
C ASP A 349 25.37 -2.68 -0.91
N ASN A 350 24.44 -3.25 -0.12
CA ASN A 350 23.03 -3.09 -0.42
C ASN A 350 22.58 -1.66 -0.12
N ASP A 351 21.61 -1.16 -0.89
CA ASP A 351 20.93 0.14 -0.71
C ASP A 351 20.46 0.41 0.75
N GLU A 352 20.38 -0.63 1.60
CA GLU A 352 20.05 -0.53 3.03
C GLU A 352 21.01 0.34 3.85
N LEU A 353 22.30 0.51 3.48
CA LEU A 353 23.21 1.46 4.17
C LEU A 353 22.95 2.91 3.76
N ASN A 354 22.34 3.13 2.60
CA ASN A 354 22.00 4.46 2.08
C ASN A 354 20.68 4.98 2.67
N HIS A 355 19.80 4.08 3.10
CA HIS A 355 18.55 4.41 3.78
C HIS A 355 18.79 4.77 5.26
N ASP A 356 17.91 5.62 5.78
CA ASP A 356 17.85 5.92 7.21
C ASP A 356 17.21 4.77 8.00
N TRP A 357 17.54 4.65 9.28
CA TRP A 357 16.95 3.65 10.17
C TRP A 357 15.43 3.73 10.18
N SER A 358 14.86 4.94 10.26
CA SER A 358 13.42 5.17 10.25
C SER A 358 12.76 4.69 8.96
N HIS A 359 13.43 4.83 7.81
CA HIS A 359 12.95 4.26 6.53
C HIS A 359 12.89 2.72 6.59
N GLU A 360 13.97 2.07 7.05
CA GLU A 360 14.05 0.61 7.16
C GLU A 360 13.03 0.04 8.16
N VAL A 361 12.79 0.72 9.29
CA VAL A 361 11.75 0.33 10.26
C VAL A 361 10.36 0.58 9.70
N SER A 362 10.09 1.76 9.13
CA SER A 362 8.79 2.10 8.53
C SER A 362 8.38 1.12 7.45
N TRP A 363 9.30 0.75 6.56
CA TRP A 363 9.04 -0.24 5.51
C TRP A 363 8.65 -1.60 6.10
N ARG A 364 9.31 -2.05 7.17
CA ARG A 364 9.01 -3.34 7.82
C ARG A 364 7.71 -3.31 8.62
N LEU A 365 7.42 -2.20 9.30
CA LEU A 365 6.15 -2.00 10.00
C LEU A 365 4.97 -2.08 9.01
N ASN A 366 5.04 -1.31 7.93
CA ASN A 366 4.08 -1.37 6.83
C ASN A 366 3.95 -2.80 6.30
N ARG A 367 5.09 -3.47 6.09
CA ARG A 367 5.09 -4.81 5.51
C ARG A 367 4.54 -5.89 6.43
N ALA A 368 4.84 -5.82 7.72
CA ALA A 368 4.31 -6.73 8.73
C ALA A 368 2.78 -6.58 8.82
N TYR A 369 2.30 -5.33 8.80
CA TYR A 369 0.88 -5.01 8.80
C TYR A 369 0.16 -5.50 7.53
N GLU A 370 0.74 -5.34 6.33
CA GLU A 370 0.19 -5.92 5.09
C GLU A 370 0.04 -7.45 5.13
N LEU A 371 0.85 -8.12 5.95
CA LEU A 371 0.85 -9.57 6.13
C LEU A 371 0.02 -10.03 7.34
N LYS A 372 -0.63 -9.12 8.08
CA LYS A 372 -1.41 -9.40 9.30
C LYS A 372 -2.42 -10.54 9.10
N VAL A 373 -3.14 -10.52 7.97
CA VAL A 373 -4.20 -11.49 7.61
C VAL A 373 -3.64 -12.66 6.79
N SER A 374 -2.33 -12.71 6.53
CA SER A 374 -1.74 -13.76 5.70
C SER A 374 -1.68 -15.08 6.46
N LYS A 375 -2.08 -16.18 5.79
CA LYS A 375 -1.90 -17.54 6.30
C LYS A 375 -0.42 -17.97 6.35
N ASN A 376 0.47 -17.17 5.78
CA ASN A 376 1.91 -17.41 5.79
C ASN A 376 2.55 -16.82 7.07
N HIS A 377 2.28 -17.45 8.23
CA HIS A 377 2.76 -16.97 9.53
C HIS A 377 4.29 -16.77 9.55
N GLY A 378 5.06 -17.65 8.91
CA GLY A 378 6.52 -17.52 8.85
C GLY A 378 7.02 -16.26 8.15
N ALA A 379 6.27 -15.70 7.19
CA ALA A 379 6.62 -14.44 6.55
C ALA A 379 6.40 -13.24 7.49
N ARG A 380 5.28 -13.24 8.24
CA ARG A 380 4.98 -12.22 9.25
C ARG A 380 5.99 -12.25 10.39
N ASP A 381 6.23 -13.44 10.96
CA ASP A 381 7.19 -13.63 12.06
C ASP A 381 8.61 -13.24 11.65
N SER A 382 8.96 -13.44 10.37
CA SER A 382 10.23 -12.96 9.84
C SER A 382 10.32 -11.43 9.79
N MET A 383 9.23 -10.70 9.53
CA MET A 383 9.23 -9.24 9.53
C MET A 383 9.34 -8.70 10.95
N GLU A 384 8.58 -9.25 11.90
CA GLU A 384 8.64 -8.88 13.33
C GLU A 384 10.03 -9.11 13.91
N ARG A 385 10.68 -10.25 13.60
CA ARG A 385 12.08 -10.47 14.00
C ARG A 385 13.03 -9.41 13.46
N GLN A 386 12.87 -9.02 12.19
CA GLN A 386 13.72 -7.98 11.59
C GLN A 386 13.46 -6.58 12.17
N ILE A 387 12.23 -6.27 12.58
CA ILE A 387 11.92 -5.04 13.33
C ILE A 387 12.65 -5.08 14.67
N ASN A 388 12.50 -6.18 15.42
CA ASN A 388 13.13 -6.35 16.73
C ASN A 388 14.66 -6.31 16.71
N GLU A 389 15.29 -6.74 15.60
CA GLU A 389 16.73 -6.61 15.36
C GLU A 389 17.18 -5.14 15.19
N LEU A 390 16.31 -4.30 14.61
CA LEU A 390 16.54 -2.87 14.38
C LEU A 390 16.22 -2.00 15.60
N LEU A 391 15.39 -2.46 16.54
CA LEU A 391 15.05 -1.68 17.73
C LEU A 391 16.23 -1.65 18.73
N PRO A 392 16.45 -0.54 19.44
CA PRO A 392 17.45 -0.47 20.49
C PRO A 392 17.09 -1.40 21.65
N LYS A 393 18.12 -1.97 22.28
CA LYS A 393 18.04 -2.75 23.53
C LYS A 393 18.54 -1.94 24.71
N SER A 394 19.41 -0.96 24.46
CA SER A 394 19.92 -0.03 25.47
C SER A 394 18.95 1.07 25.89
N GLN A 395 17.81 1.21 25.20
CA GLN A 395 16.72 2.15 25.51
C GLN A 395 15.38 1.46 25.25
N ASN A 396 14.40 1.69 26.12
CA ASN A 396 13.07 1.12 25.95
C ASN A 396 12.19 2.03 25.11
N VAL A 397 12.01 1.65 23.84
CA VAL A 397 11.16 2.36 22.87
C VAL A 397 9.98 1.52 22.40
N GLU A 398 9.74 0.36 23.02
CA GLU A 398 8.77 -0.64 22.53
C GLU A 398 7.35 -0.07 22.53
N GLN A 399 6.93 0.55 23.63
CA GLN A 399 5.62 1.21 23.72
C GLN A 399 5.44 2.25 22.60
N ARG A 400 6.45 3.09 22.36
CA ARG A 400 6.36 4.15 21.35
C ARG A 400 6.27 3.60 19.93
N ILE A 401 6.97 2.52 19.62
CA ILE A 401 6.86 1.81 18.34
C ILE A 401 5.45 1.22 18.18
N GLU A 402 4.89 0.63 19.24
CA GLU A 402 3.52 0.12 19.22
C GLU A 402 2.50 1.25 19.03
N GLU A 403 2.66 2.41 19.67
CA GLU A 403 1.81 3.59 19.46
C GLU A 403 1.85 4.07 18.00
N VAL A 404 3.04 4.20 17.41
CA VAL A 404 3.20 4.62 16.01
C VAL A 404 2.52 3.63 15.06
N ARG A 405 2.76 2.33 15.26
CA ARG A 405 2.13 1.25 14.49
C ARG A 405 0.61 1.30 14.59
N SER A 406 0.12 1.55 15.80
CA SER A 406 -1.29 1.53 16.18
C SER A 406 -2.10 2.73 15.68
N ILE A 407 -1.47 3.90 15.58
CA ILE A 407 -2.15 5.13 15.16
C ILE A 407 -2.11 5.28 13.64
N ALA A 408 -0.98 4.92 13.03
CA ALA A 408 -0.75 5.22 11.61
C ALA A 408 -1.36 4.14 10.69
N LEU A 409 -1.08 2.86 10.95
CA LEU A 409 -1.35 1.80 9.98
C LEU A 409 -2.82 1.39 9.84
N PRO A 410 -3.60 1.21 10.92
CA PRO A 410 -4.95 0.70 10.82
C PRO A 410 -5.94 1.74 10.31
N SER A 411 -6.96 1.26 9.60
CA SER A 411 -8.09 2.09 9.22
C SER A 411 -9.00 2.36 10.42
N VAL A 412 -9.76 3.46 10.39
CA VAL A 412 -10.84 3.70 11.38
C VAL A 412 -11.79 2.52 11.49
N LEU A 413 -12.08 1.87 10.35
CA LEU A 413 -12.96 0.73 10.29
C LEU A 413 -12.41 -0.48 11.05
N GLU A 414 -11.12 -0.74 10.91
CA GLU A 414 -10.42 -1.82 11.62
C GLU A 414 -10.27 -1.50 13.11
N CYS A 415 -9.88 -0.27 13.47
CA CYS A 415 -9.75 0.15 14.86
C CYS A 415 -11.05 -0.05 15.65
N LEU A 416 -12.19 0.26 15.03
CA LEU A 416 -13.50 0.10 15.67
C LEU A 416 -13.99 -1.36 15.67
N GLN A 417 -13.66 -2.14 14.65
CA GLN A 417 -13.99 -3.56 14.59
C GLN A 417 -13.08 -4.37 15.53
N ASP A 418 -11.83 -4.56 15.14
CA ASP A 418 -10.96 -5.54 15.76
C ASP A 418 -10.09 -4.95 16.88
N GLY A 419 -10.02 -3.61 16.94
CA GLY A 419 -9.01 -2.90 17.73
C GLY A 419 -7.65 -2.93 17.05
N PHE A 420 -6.85 -1.88 17.26
CA PHE A 420 -5.52 -1.82 16.67
C PHE A 420 -4.45 -2.59 17.48
N ALA A 421 -4.71 -2.91 18.74
CA ALA A 421 -3.71 -3.51 19.61
C ALA A 421 -3.65 -5.03 19.42
N GLU A 422 -2.49 -5.55 19.01
CA GLU A 422 -2.22 -6.98 18.89
C GLU A 422 -0.99 -7.40 19.71
N GLY A 423 -0.93 -8.67 20.12
CA GLY A 423 0.21 -9.22 20.84
C GLY A 423 0.58 -8.37 22.06
N ARG A 424 1.84 -7.91 22.12
CA ARG A 424 2.33 -7.04 23.20
C ARG A 424 1.67 -5.67 23.25
N GLY A 425 1.18 -5.15 22.12
CA GLY A 425 0.39 -3.92 22.11
C GLY A 425 -0.85 -4.00 22.98
N LYS A 426 -1.39 -5.22 23.20
CA LYS A 426 -2.53 -5.42 24.11
C LYS A 426 -2.18 -5.20 25.58
N GLU A 427 -0.93 -5.37 25.96
CA GLU A 427 -0.44 -5.18 27.33
C GLU A 427 0.08 -3.75 27.54
N LEU A 428 0.71 -3.17 26.51
CA LEU A 428 1.38 -1.88 26.58
C LEU A 428 0.45 -0.67 26.41
N LEU A 429 -0.72 -0.84 25.79
CA LEU A 429 -1.61 0.27 25.42
C LEU A 429 -2.88 0.29 26.29
N PRO A 430 -3.45 1.48 26.59
CA PRO A 430 -4.63 1.60 27.45
C PRO A 430 -5.85 0.89 26.86
N GLU A 431 -6.75 0.37 27.70
CA GLU A 431 -7.97 -0.27 27.21
C GLU A 431 -9.00 0.77 26.77
N THR A 432 -9.23 0.85 25.46
CA THR A 432 -10.19 1.73 24.81
C THR A 432 -10.84 0.97 23.66
N THR A 433 -11.94 1.49 23.13
CA THR A 433 -12.55 0.94 21.92
C THR A 433 -11.59 0.91 20.74
N LEU A 434 -10.69 1.90 20.61
CA LEU A 434 -9.74 1.91 19.50
C LEU A 434 -8.67 0.83 19.65
N THR A 435 -8.25 0.54 20.88
CA THR A 435 -7.22 -0.48 21.16
C THR A 435 -7.80 -1.88 21.16
N ARG A 436 -9.03 -2.08 21.66
CA ARG A 436 -9.67 -3.40 21.83
C ARG A 436 -10.77 -3.73 20.82
N GLY A 437 -11.24 -2.76 20.04
CA GLY A 437 -12.44 -2.88 19.23
C GLY A 437 -13.71 -2.74 20.06
N PHE A 438 -14.87 -2.81 19.39
CA PHE A 438 -16.15 -2.85 20.10
C PHE A 438 -16.39 -4.19 20.80
N PRO A 439 -17.02 -4.19 21.98
CA PRO A 439 -17.61 -5.40 22.55
C PRO A 439 -18.61 -6.04 21.58
N LYS A 440 -18.76 -7.37 21.65
CA LYS A 440 -19.66 -8.12 20.74
C LYS A 440 -21.09 -7.61 20.75
N ASP A 441 -21.64 -7.33 21.94
CA ASP A 441 -23.02 -6.82 22.08
C ASP A 441 -23.22 -5.48 21.35
N ALA A 442 -22.21 -4.62 21.36
CA ALA A 442 -22.24 -3.35 20.63
C ALA A 442 -22.07 -3.55 19.12
N MET A 443 -21.27 -4.53 18.71
CA MET A 443 -21.14 -4.91 17.31
C MET A 443 -22.47 -5.40 16.74
N ASP A 444 -23.17 -6.30 17.41
CA ASP A 444 -24.40 -6.90 16.89
C ASP A 444 -25.50 -5.85 16.62
N LEU A 445 -25.50 -4.75 17.38
CA LEU A 445 -26.45 -3.64 17.21
C LEU A 445 -26.07 -2.66 16.09
N ARG A 446 -24.78 -2.55 15.75
CA ARG A 446 -24.25 -1.45 14.92
C ARG A 446 -23.58 -1.92 13.64
N PHE A 447 -23.26 -3.21 13.57
CA PHE A 447 -22.51 -3.82 12.48
C PHE A 447 -23.43 -4.60 11.55
N MET A 448 -23.46 -4.21 10.29
CA MET A 448 -24.22 -4.91 9.26
C MET A 448 -23.28 -5.38 8.16
N LYS A 449 -23.26 -6.69 7.91
CA LYS A 449 -22.50 -7.29 6.81
C LYS A 449 -23.41 -7.70 5.67
N ILE A 450 -23.12 -7.21 4.47
CA ILE A 450 -23.80 -7.67 3.25
C ILE A 450 -23.15 -8.98 2.79
N THR A 451 -23.91 -10.07 2.77
CA THR A 451 -23.38 -11.41 2.46
C THR A 451 -23.43 -11.76 0.98
N TYR A 452 -24.37 -11.18 0.22
CA TYR A 452 -24.57 -11.47 -1.20
C TYR A 452 -23.78 -10.52 -2.12
N GLN A 453 -23.41 -11.02 -3.30
CA GLN A 453 -22.70 -10.29 -4.35
C GLN A 453 -23.45 -10.40 -5.69
N HIS A 454 -23.37 -9.34 -6.50
CA HIS A 454 -24.09 -9.19 -7.77
C HIS A 454 -23.16 -9.00 -8.99
N ARG A 455 -21.84 -9.08 -8.79
CA ARG A 455 -20.82 -8.71 -9.79
C ARG A 455 -20.28 -9.94 -10.52
N MET A 456 -19.65 -10.84 -9.76
CA MET A 456 -18.79 -11.90 -10.27
C MET A 456 -19.62 -13.11 -10.66
N HIS A 457 -19.20 -13.82 -11.71
CA HIS A 457 -19.61 -15.20 -11.93
C HIS A 457 -19.21 -16.09 -10.73
N SER A 458 -19.97 -17.15 -10.46
CA SER A 458 -19.75 -18.08 -9.33
C SER A 458 -18.33 -18.68 -9.31
N GLU A 459 -17.81 -19.08 -10.47
CA GLU A 459 -16.44 -19.59 -10.62
C GLU A 459 -15.36 -18.54 -10.27
N ILE A 460 -15.65 -17.25 -10.52
CA ILE A 460 -14.72 -16.15 -10.21
C ILE A 460 -14.75 -15.88 -8.70
N SER A 461 -15.93 -15.85 -8.09
CA SER A 461 -16.13 -15.55 -6.66
C SER A 461 -15.65 -16.67 -5.73
N THR A 462 -15.65 -17.93 -6.19
CA THR A 462 -15.33 -19.13 -5.40
C THR A 462 -14.00 -19.04 -4.65
N PHE A 463 -12.92 -18.62 -5.31
CA PHE A 463 -11.61 -18.48 -4.66
C PHE A 463 -11.66 -17.44 -3.53
N SER A 464 -12.13 -16.23 -3.83
CA SER A 464 -12.16 -15.14 -2.86
C SER A 464 -13.10 -15.44 -1.68
N ARG A 465 -14.26 -16.04 -1.95
CA ARG A 465 -15.23 -16.52 -0.96
C ARG A 465 -14.58 -17.45 0.06
N LYS A 466 -13.83 -18.44 -0.42
CA LYS A 466 -13.16 -19.44 0.42
C LYS A 466 -11.92 -18.87 1.13
N GLU A 467 -11.07 -18.15 0.40
CA GLU A 467 -9.74 -17.76 0.88
C GLU A 467 -9.77 -16.55 1.81
N PHE A 468 -10.56 -15.51 1.48
CA PHE A 468 -10.55 -14.23 2.20
C PHE A 468 -11.76 -14.02 3.12
N TYR A 469 -12.89 -14.67 2.82
CA TYR A 469 -14.13 -14.52 3.58
C TYR A 469 -14.57 -15.79 4.30
N GLU A 470 -13.84 -16.92 4.19
CA GLU A 470 -14.15 -18.17 4.90
C GLU A 470 -15.62 -18.62 4.70
N ASN A 471 -16.18 -18.40 3.51
CA ASN A 471 -17.59 -18.63 3.14
C ASN A 471 -18.63 -17.81 3.93
N SER A 472 -18.21 -16.83 4.72
CA SER A 472 -19.12 -15.94 5.45
C SER A 472 -19.70 -14.79 4.61
N ALA A 473 -19.24 -14.62 3.37
CA ALA A 473 -19.64 -13.54 2.46
C ALA A 473 -19.37 -13.92 1.00
N LEU A 474 -19.79 -13.06 0.05
CA LEU A 474 -19.71 -13.30 -1.40
C LEU A 474 -20.60 -14.45 -1.89
N ASN A 475 -21.76 -14.64 -1.29
CA ASN A 475 -22.78 -15.55 -1.78
C ASN A 475 -23.35 -15.01 -3.10
N ASP A 476 -23.55 -15.88 -4.08
CA ASP A 476 -24.08 -15.43 -5.38
C ASP A 476 -25.56 -15.06 -5.23
N ALA A 477 -25.90 -13.81 -5.59
CA ALA A 477 -27.30 -13.39 -5.65
C ALA A 477 -28.01 -14.00 -6.86
N ASN A 478 -29.34 -14.13 -6.78
CA ASN A 478 -30.18 -14.65 -7.87
C ASN A 478 -29.97 -13.92 -9.19
N THR A 479 -29.67 -12.61 -9.12
CA THR A 479 -29.39 -11.76 -10.28
C THR A 479 -28.26 -12.27 -11.17
N ILE A 480 -27.32 -13.07 -10.64
CA ILE A 480 -26.23 -13.66 -11.42
C ILE A 480 -26.73 -14.80 -12.30
N ALA A 481 -27.59 -15.66 -11.74
CA ALA A 481 -28.20 -16.74 -12.50
C ALA A 481 -29.10 -16.18 -13.61
N ASP A 482 -29.91 -15.17 -13.30
CA ASP A 482 -30.75 -14.48 -14.28
C ASP A 482 -29.89 -13.82 -15.37
N ARG A 483 -28.84 -13.08 -15.00
CA ARG A 483 -27.91 -12.46 -15.95
C ARG A 483 -27.28 -13.48 -16.90
N ASN A 484 -26.83 -14.63 -16.38
CA ASN A 484 -26.19 -15.65 -17.20
C ASN A 484 -27.16 -16.37 -18.14
N ARG A 485 -28.43 -16.47 -17.75
CA ARG A 485 -29.50 -17.05 -18.59
C ARG A 485 -29.91 -16.07 -19.69
N ASP A 486 -30.15 -14.82 -19.31
CA ASP A 486 -30.76 -13.82 -20.19
C ASP A 486 -29.70 -13.14 -21.09
N TYR A 487 -28.45 -13.06 -20.63
CA TYR A 487 -27.32 -12.40 -21.32
C TYR A 487 -26.03 -13.23 -21.22
N PRO A 488 -25.94 -14.38 -21.90
CA PRO A 488 -24.79 -15.27 -21.80
C PRO A 488 -23.51 -14.63 -22.35
N PHE A 489 -22.36 -14.91 -21.72
CA PHE A 489 -21.06 -14.52 -22.25
C PHE A 489 -20.59 -15.49 -23.34
N GLU A 490 -21.00 -15.22 -24.57
CA GLU A 490 -20.85 -16.14 -25.72
C GLU A 490 -19.39 -16.48 -26.08
N TYR A 491 -18.46 -15.54 -25.92
CA TYR A 491 -17.03 -15.75 -26.23
C TYR A 491 -16.43 -16.96 -25.48
N ARG A 492 -16.98 -17.31 -24.30
CA ARG A 492 -16.58 -18.48 -23.52
C ARG A 492 -17.77 -19.36 -23.15
N ASN A 493 -18.68 -19.59 -24.08
CA ASN A 493 -19.83 -20.46 -23.83
C ASN A 493 -19.38 -21.86 -23.37
N LYS A 494 -19.95 -22.36 -22.26
CA LYS A 494 -19.63 -23.65 -21.61
C LYS A 494 -18.15 -23.86 -21.23
N LYS A 495 -17.33 -22.80 -21.21
CA LYS A 495 -15.94 -22.86 -20.75
C LYS A 495 -15.81 -22.17 -19.39
N ASN A 496 -14.79 -22.56 -18.62
CA ASN A 496 -14.55 -21.90 -17.35
C ASN A 496 -14.25 -20.40 -17.54
N ARG A 497 -14.81 -19.60 -16.62
CA ARG A 497 -14.71 -18.15 -16.52
C ARG A 497 -13.55 -17.69 -15.63
N SER A 498 -12.81 -18.64 -15.05
CA SER A 498 -11.63 -18.38 -14.23
C SER A 498 -10.49 -19.31 -14.66
N THR A 499 -9.57 -18.79 -15.47
CA THR A 499 -8.54 -19.60 -16.14
C THR A 499 -7.12 -19.11 -15.85
N TRP A 500 -6.16 -20.03 -15.84
CA TRP A 500 -4.73 -19.75 -15.74
C TRP A 500 -4.01 -20.11 -17.04
N LEU A 501 -3.58 -19.09 -17.78
CA LEU A 501 -2.70 -19.26 -18.94
C LEU A 501 -1.27 -19.52 -18.49
N ASP A 502 -0.84 -20.76 -18.66
CA ASP A 502 0.53 -21.16 -18.31
C ASP A 502 1.54 -20.58 -19.31
N VAL A 503 2.42 -19.74 -18.79
CA VAL A 503 3.55 -19.19 -19.53
C VAL A 503 4.82 -19.58 -18.78
N PRO A 504 5.51 -20.66 -19.17
CA PRO A 504 6.74 -21.11 -18.53
C PRO A 504 7.91 -20.20 -18.94
N SER A 505 7.88 -18.97 -18.44
CA SER A 505 8.89 -17.95 -18.68
C SER A 505 9.41 -17.36 -17.38
N ARG A 506 10.46 -16.56 -17.51
CA ARG A 506 11.10 -15.80 -16.43
C ARG A 506 11.12 -14.35 -16.85
N ASP A 507 11.10 -13.44 -15.87
CA ASP A 507 11.31 -12.05 -16.15
C ASP A 507 12.79 -11.76 -16.47
N SER A 508 13.01 -10.78 -17.34
CA SER A 508 14.32 -10.19 -17.61
C SER A 508 14.18 -8.70 -17.35
N SER A 509 14.94 -8.18 -16.38
CA SER A 509 14.99 -6.75 -16.07
C SER A 509 13.64 -6.14 -15.65
N GLY A 510 12.89 -6.80 -14.76
CA GLY A 510 11.68 -6.21 -14.18
C GLY A 510 10.37 -6.51 -14.93
N LYS A 511 10.46 -7.07 -16.14
CA LYS A 511 9.32 -7.38 -17.02
C LYS A 511 9.42 -8.81 -17.60
N ASN A 512 8.28 -9.39 -17.92
CA ASN A 512 8.19 -10.69 -18.57
C ASN A 512 7.59 -10.53 -19.98
N ASP A 513 8.46 -10.38 -20.98
CA ASP A 513 8.05 -10.17 -22.37
C ASP A 513 7.26 -11.35 -22.96
N LYS A 514 7.52 -12.58 -22.47
CA LYS A 514 6.76 -13.77 -22.90
C LYS A 514 5.32 -13.74 -22.39
N GLU A 515 5.10 -13.31 -21.14
CA GLU A 515 3.74 -13.09 -20.62
C GLU A 515 3.03 -12.00 -21.43
N ILE A 516 3.70 -10.88 -21.73
CA ILE A 516 3.14 -9.77 -22.53
C ILE A 516 2.74 -10.26 -23.93
N LYS A 517 3.60 -11.06 -24.59
CA LYS A 517 3.30 -11.63 -25.91
C LYS A 517 2.12 -12.60 -25.88
N ALA A 518 1.97 -13.38 -24.82
CA ALA A 518 0.83 -14.28 -24.65
C ALA A 518 -0.47 -13.49 -24.44
N ILE A 519 -0.44 -12.45 -23.59
CA ILE A 519 -1.57 -11.53 -23.37
C ILE A 519 -1.97 -10.85 -24.68
N LYS A 520 -1.00 -10.36 -25.47
CA LYS A 520 -1.24 -9.73 -26.78
C LYS A 520 -2.06 -10.65 -27.68
N GLN A 521 -1.69 -11.92 -27.81
CA GLN A 521 -2.39 -12.86 -28.69
C GLN A 521 -3.82 -13.15 -28.23
N VAL A 522 -4.06 -13.21 -26.91
CA VAL A 522 -5.42 -13.37 -26.38
C VAL A 522 -6.25 -12.12 -26.67
N LEU A 523 -5.67 -10.93 -26.48
CA LEU A 523 -6.34 -9.66 -26.77
C LEU A 523 -6.66 -9.49 -28.25
N GLU A 524 -5.72 -9.82 -29.15
CA GLU A 524 -5.95 -9.76 -30.60
C GLU A 524 -7.17 -10.60 -31.00
N HIS A 525 -7.27 -11.82 -30.47
CA HIS A 525 -8.40 -12.71 -30.76
C HIS A 525 -9.72 -12.17 -30.18
N PHE A 526 -9.70 -11.67 -28.94
CA PHE A 526 -10.91 -11.10 -28.32
C PHE A 526 -11.36 -9.81 -29.02
N VAL A 527 -10.43 -8.91 -29.37
CA VAL A 527 -10.71 -7.65 -30.05
C VAL A 527 -11.35 -7.90 -31.42
N GLU A 528 -10.90 -8.92 -32.14
CA GLU A 528 -11.51 -9.36 -33.40
C GLU A 528 -12.95 -9.86 -33.20
N TRP A 529 -13.16 -10.74 -32.22
CA TRP A 529 -14.49 -11.23 -31.87
C TRP A 529 -15.43 -10.09 -31.45
N ALA A 530 -14.94 -9.15 -30.64
CA ALA A 530 -15.72 -8.02 -30.12
C ALA A 530 -16.11 -6.99 -31.19
N ARG A 531 -15.45 -6.97 -32.36
CA ARG A 531 -15.91 -6.12 -33.49
C ARG A 531 -17.32 -6.49 -33.94
N HIS A 532 -17.62 -7.78 -33.95
CA HIS A 532 -18.87 -8.35 -34.43
C HIS A 532 -19.88 -8.62 -33.30
N ASN A 533 -19.44 -8.52 -32.04
CA ASN A 533 -20.24 -8.88 -30.86
C ASN A 533 -20.22 -7.76 -29.83
N LYS A 534 -21.30 -6.98 -29.77
CA LYS A 534 -21.49 -5.93 -28.77
C LYS A 534 -21.93 -6.50 -27.42
N PRO A 535 -21.67 -5.80 -26.30
CA PRO A 535 -22.34 -6.08 -25.05
C PRO A 535 -23.87 -6.10 -25.17
N HIS A 536 -24.52 -6.91 -24.34
CA HIS A 536 -25.98 -6.84 -24.23
C HIS A 536 -26.42 -5.55 -23.51
N LYS A 537 -27.41 -4.84 -24.09
CA LYS A 537 -27.89 -3.52 -23.64
C LYS A 537 -28.48 -3.47 -22.23
N ALA A 538 -28.95 -4.60 -21.69
CA ALA A 538 -29.60 -4.67 -20.39
C ALA A 538 -28.71 -5.29 -19.28
N ALA A 539 -27.44 -5.55 -19.57
CA ALA A 539 -26.47 -5.83 -18.51
C ALA A 539 -26.24 -4.53 -17.74
N ASN A 540 -26.38 -4.52 -16.41
CA ASN A 540 -26.05 -3.38 -15.52
C ASN A 540 -24.59 -2.93 -15.71
N ARG A 541 -24.32 -2.17 -16.77
CA ARG A 541 -23.03 -1.66 -17.22
C ARG A 541 -23.12 -0.14 -17.31
N ASP A 542 -22.02 0.52 -17.00
CA ASP A 542 -21.94 1.97 -17.08
C ASP A 542 -21.87 2.43 -18.57
N ASP A 543 -21.23 1.65 -19.45
CA ASP A 543 -21.25 1.83 -20.92
C ASP A 543 -21.78 0.55 -21.59
N THR A 544 -22.99 0.62 -22.17
CA THR A 544 -23.66 -0.54 -22.79
C THR A 544 -23.16 -0.88 -24.18
N ASP A 545 -22.30 -0.06 -24.79
CA ASP A 545 -21.83 -0.25 -26.16
C ASP A 545 -20.41 -0.83 -26.22
N CYS A 546 -19.74 -1.00 -25.07
CA CYS A 546 -18.32 -1.34 -25.01
C CYS A 546 -17.99 -2.45 -24.01
N TRP A 547 -17.14 -3.41 -24.39
CA TRP A 547 -16.58 -4.40 -23.47
C TRP A 547 -15.41 -3.81 -22.69
N GLU A 548 -15.46 -3.94 -21.37
CA GLU A 548 -14.42 -3.40 -20.50
C GLU A 548 -13.36 -4.47 -20.18
N ILE A 549 -12.10 -4.18 -20.50
CA ILE A 549 -10.95 -5.06 -20.23
C ILE A 549 -9.95 -4.34 -19.32
N ALA A 550 -9.57 -4.96 -18.22
CA ALA A 550 -8.52 -4.46 -17.34
C ALA A 550 -7.28 -5.37 -17.38
N LEU A 551 -6.13 -4.80 -17.74
CA LEU A 551 -4.82 -5.44 -17.61
C LEU A 551 -4.18 -4.98 -16.30
N LEU A 552 -4.10 -5.88 -15.33
CA LEU A 552 -3.59 -5.58 -13.99
C LEU A 552 -2.25 -6.27 -13.76
N SER A 553 -1.27 -5.50 -13.29
CA SER A 553 -0.03 -6.05 -12.74
C SER A 553 0.48 -5.16 -11.61
N PRO A 554 0.99 -5.72 -10.50
CA PRO A 554 1.53 -4.89 -9.43
C PRO A 554 2.87 -4.25 -9.78
N TYR A 555 3.59 -4.81 -10.75
CA TYR A 555 4.94 -4.40 -11.07
C TYR A 555 4.95 -3.27 -12.10
N GLN A 556 5.59 -2.14 -11.76
CA GLN A 556 5.61 -0.93 -12.61
C GLN A 556 6.24 -1.19 -13.99
N ALA A 557 7.37 -1.89 -14.06
CA ALA A 557 8.02 -2.23 -15.32
C ALA A 557 7.14 -3.15 -16.20
N GLN A 558 6.43 -4.10 -15.59
CA GLN A 558 5.47 -4.96 -16.30
C GLN A 558 4.30 -4.16 -16.85
N ARG A 559 3.72 -3.24 -16.05
CA ARG A 559 2.65 -2.34 -16.51
C ARG A 559 3.08 -1.45 -17.66
N ARG A 560 4.31 -0.92 -17.62
CA ARG A 560 4.88 -0.15 -18.74
C ARG A 560 4.95 -1.00 -20.00
N GLY A 561 5.45 -2.23 -19.90
CA GLY A 561 5.50 -3.17 -21.02
C GLY A 561 4.10 -3.53 -21.58
N LEU A 562 3.10 -3.73 -20.72
CA LEU A 562 1.71 -3.95 -21.14
C LEU A 562 1.14 -2.73 -21.85
N ARG A 563 1.39 -1.52 -21.34
CA ARG A 563 0.97 -0.27 -21.98
C ARG A 563 1.60 -0.10 -23.36
N ASP A 564 2.90 -0.35 -23.48
CA ASP A 564 3.61 -0.26 -24.76
C ASP A 564 3.09 -1.29 -25.77
N MET A 565 2.71 -2.49 -25.30
CA MET A 565 2.07 -3.50 -26.13
C MET A 565 0.69 -3.02 -26.64
N VAL A 566 -0.14 -2.44 -25.78
CA VAL A 566 -1.48 -1.93 -26.16
C VAL A 566 -1.35 -0.77 -27.14
N ARG A 567 -0.41 0.16 -26.93
CA ARG A 567 -0.12 1.27 -27.86
C ARG A 567 0.26 0.77 -29.24
N LYS A 568 1.09 -0.29 -29.31
CA LYS A 568 1.47 -0.94 -30.58
C LYS A 568 0.30 -1.67 -31.24
N LEU A 569 -0.61 -2.23 -30.45
CA LEU A 569 -1.77 -2.96 -30.96
C LEU A 569 -2.85 -2.02 -31.51
N THR A 570 -3.06 -0.86 -30.87
CA THR A 570 -4.17 0.06 -31.20
C THR A 570 -3.76 1.28 -32.02
N GLY A 571 -2.48 1.67 -32.00
CA GLY A 571 -1.99 2.94 -32.56
C GLY A 571 -2.32 4.17 -31.70
N LEU A 572 -3.05 4.01 -30.60
CA LEU A 572 -3.50 5.10 -29.74
C LEU A 572 -2.40 5.48 -28.72
N ARG A 573 -2.31 6.77 -28.38
CA ARG A 573 -1.30 7.33 -27.46
C ARG A 573 -1.84 7.69 -26.08
N PHE A 574 -2.88 7.00 -25.60
CA PHE A 574 -3.37 7.19 -24.24
C PHE A 574 -2.39 6.68 -23.17
N GLU A 575 -2.56 7.17 -21.95
CA GLU A 575 -1.72 6.78 -20.81
C GLU A 575 -2.27 5.60 -20.00
N THR A 576 -3.58 5.52 -19.82
CA THR A 576 -4.21 4.59 -18.87
C THR A 576 -5.39 3.84 -19.45
N ARG A 577 -6.32 4.54 -20.11
CA ARG A 577 -7.52 4.00 -20.74
C ARG A 577 -7.44 4.17 -22.26
N PHE A 578 -7.66 3.09 -22.97
CA PHE A 578 -7.62 3.00 -24.44
C PHE A 578 -9.02 2.67 -24.93
N ASP A 579 -9.68 3.61 -25.60
CA ASP A 579 -10.95 3.37 -26.25
C ASP A 579 -10.72 2.88 -27.68
N LEU A 580 -10.89 1.58 -27.92
CA LEU A 580 -10.60 0.96 -29.22
C LEU A 580 -11.69 1.28 -30.26
N ARG A 581 -12.77 1.97 -29.89
CA ARG A 581 -13.71 2.53 -30.88
C ARG A 581 -13.05 3.59 -31.76
N GLN A 582 -11.96 4.18 -31.29
CA GLN A 582 -11.17 5.20 -32.00
C GLN A 582 -10.08 4.60 -32.89
N MET A 583 -9.85 3.28 -32.84
CA MET A 583 -8.82 2.63 -33.64
C MET A 583 -9.32 2.37 -35.07
N ASN A 584 -8.41 2.10 -36.01
CA ASN A 584 -8.76 1.71 -37.38
C ASN A 584 -8.26 0.27 -37.68
N PRO A 585 -9.15 -0.72 -37.90
CA PRO A 585 -10.62 -0.64 -37.84
C PRO A 585 -11.16 -0.68 -36.39
N PRO A 586 -12.29 -0.02 -36.10
CA PRO A 586 -12.82 0.14 -34.74
C PRO A 586 -13.22 -1.19 -34.09
N SER A 587 -13.15 -1.26 -32.76
CA SER A 587 -13.63 -2.40 -31.97
C SER A 587 -14.40 -1.92 -30.74
N ASN A 588 -15.42 -2.67 -30.33
CA ASN A 588 -16.30 -2.35 -29.20
C ASN A 588 -15.62 -2.69 -27.85
N VAL A 589 -14.40 -2.21 -27.64
CA VAL A 589 -13.56 -2.56 -26.48
C VAL A 589 -12.95 -1.31 -25.85
N ALA A 590 -12.99 -1.23 -24.53
CA ALA A 590 -12.25 -0.25 -23.74
C ALA A 590 -11.25 -1.00 -22.87
N LEU A 591 -9.97 -0.66 -23.01
CA LEU A 591 -8.88 -1.35 -22.32
C LEU A 591 -8.19 -0.41 -21.33
N THR A 592 -8.09 -0.84 -20.08
CA THR A 592 -7.38 -0.11 -19.03
C THR A 592 -6.14 -0.87 -18.56
N VAL A 593 -4.99 -0.20 -18.47
CA VAL A 593 -3.74 -0.79 -17.92
C VAL A 593 -3.39 -0.13 -16.60
N ASN A 594 -3.47 -0.87 -15.49
CA ASN A 594 -3.27 -0.29 -14.16
C ASN A 594 -2.69 -1.28 -13.13
N SER A 595 -2.40 -0.80 -11.92
CA SER A 595 -2.23 -1.71 -10.75
C SER A 595 -3.60 -2.04 -10.16
N SER A 596 -3.72 -3.15 -9.45
CA SER A 596 -4.94 -3.50 -8.74
C SER A 596 -5.35 -2.42 -7.73
N ASP A 597 -4.39 -1.74 -7.10
CA ASP A 597 -4.68 -0.69 -6.12
C ASP A 597 -5.43 0.50 -6.73
N ARG A 598 -4.94 0.98 -7.88
CA ARG A 598 -5.54 2.10 -8.61
C ARG A 598 -6.82 1.69 -9.35
N PHE A 599 -7.06 0.39 -9.52
CA PHE A 599 -8.28 -0.17 -10.08
C PHE A 599 -9.32 -0.52 -9.00
N GLN A 600 -9.09 -0.13 -7.74
CA GLN A 600 -10.09 -0.27 -6.70
C GLN A 600 -11.33 0.60 -6.99
N GLY A 601 -12.49 0.16 -6.53
CA GLY A 601 -13.78 0.79 -6.85
C GLY A 601 -14.29 0.43 -8.25
N GLN A 602 -13.38 0.20 -9.20
CA GLN A 602 -13.69 -0.18 -10.57
C GLN A 602 -13.92 -1.70 -10.71
N GLU A 603 -14.55 -2.05 -11.83
CA GLU A 603 -14.83 -3.40 -12.30
C GLU A 603 -14.68 -3.42 -13.82
N ALA A 604 -14.50 -4.62 -14.39
CA ALA A 604 -14.41 -4.82 -15.83
C ALA A 604 -15.05 -6.15 -16.19
N ASP A 605 -15.54 -6.28 -17.42
CA ASP A 605 -16.07 -7.54 -17.91
C ASP A 605 -14.97 -8.62 -17.92
N ILE A 606 -13.78 -8.24 -18.37
CA ILE A 606 -12.61 -9.11 -18.45
C ILE A 606 -11.46 -8.52 -17.65
N VAL A 607 -10.84 -9.33 -16.79
CA VAL A 607 -9.63 -8.93 -16.06
C VAL A 607 -8.51 -9.90 -16.35
N VAL A 608 -7.38 -9.35 -16.80
CA VAL A 608 -6.14 -10.08 -17.03
C VAL A 608 -5.15 -9.75 -15.91
N LEU A 609 -4.78 -10.74 -15.10
CA LEU A 609 -3.80 -10.62 -14.02
C LEU A 609 -2.45 -11.14 -14.50
N SER A 610 -1.47 -10.25 -14.72
CA SER A 610 -0.09 -10.66 -15.03
C SER A 610 0.72 -10.83 -13.75
N MET A 611 1.06 -12.08 -13.45
CA MET A 611 1.72 -12.48 -12.22
C MET A 611 3.22 -12.17 -12.22
N ARG A 612 3.87 -11.99 -13.39
CA ARG A 612 5.31 -11.75 -13.54
C ARG A 612 6.15 -12.74 -12.71
N ASN A 613 6.62 -13.79 -13.34
CA ASN A 613 7.40 -14.84 -12.68
C ASN A 613 8.85 -14.45 -12.29
N GLY A 614 9.01 -13.60 -11.28
CA GLY A 614 10.30 -12.97 -10.94
C GLY A 614 10.80 -13.17 -9.51
N GLY A 615 10.82 -14.39 -8.98
CA GLY A 615 11.58 -14.81 -7.79
C GLY A 615 11.26 -14.18 -6.42
N ARG A 616 10.90 -12.91 -6.35
CA ARG A 616 10.37 -12.21 -5.17
C ARG A 616 8.88 -12.00 -5.40
N VAL A 617 8.08 -12.68 -4.58
CA VAL A 617 6.61 -12.61 -4.61
C VAL A 617 6.14 -11.18 -4.30
N GLY A 618 6.81 -10.49 -3.37
CA GLY A 618 6.60 -9.07 -3.12
C GLY A 618 5.13 -8.74 -2.89
N PHE A 619 4.52 -7.95 -3.78
CA PHE A 619 3.12 -7.56 -3.72
C PHE A 619 2.13 -8.74 -3.62
N LEU A 620 2.40 -9.84 -4.33
CA LEU A 620 1.42 -10.91 -4.54
C LEU A 620 1.08 -11.71 -3.28
N ASN A 621 1.86 -11.61 -2.20
CA ASN A 621 1.54 -12.30 -0.95
C ASN A 621 0.72 -11.44 0.03
N SER A 622 0.35 -10.22 -0.36
CA SER A 622 -0.57 -9.39 0.43
C SER A 622 -2.00 -9.87 0.19
N PRO A 623 -2.70 -10.40 1.22
CA PRO A 623 -4.04 -10.96 1.05
C PRO A 623 -5.05 -9.92 0.57
N ASN A 624 -5.06 -8.73 1.16
CA ASN A 624 -5.99 -7.65 0.85
C ASN A 624 -5.85 -7.17 -0.61
N ARG A 625 -4.60 -7.01 -1.07
CA ARG A 625 -4.29 -6.62 -2.45
C ARG A 625 -4.69 -7.71 -3.45
N MET A 626 -4.45 -8.98 -3.12
CA MET A 626 -4.89 -10.12 -3.93
C MET A 626 -6.41 -10.27 -3.97
N ASN A 627 -7.10 -10.04 -2.84
CA ASN A 627 -8.56 -10.00 -2.82
C ASN A 627 -9.07 -8.93 -3.78
N VAL A 628 -8.52 -7.71 -3.71
CA VAL A 628 -8.85 -6.66 -4.67
C VAL A 628 -8.58 -7.09 -6.10
N ALA A 629 -7.40 -7.63 -6.44
CA ALA A 629 -7.09 -8.03 -7.81
C ALA A 629 -8.03 -9.12 -8.35
N THR A 630 -8.43 -10.07 -7.50
CA THR A 630 -9.21 -11.24 -7.91
C THR A 630 -10.71 -10.98 -8.07
N THR A 631 -11.24 -9.92 -7.45
CA THR A 631 -12.68 -9.61 -7.43
C THR A 631 -13.11 -8.47 -8.36
N ARG A 632 -12.35 -8.20 -9.42
CA ARG A 632 -12.64 -7.11 -10.39
C ARG A 632 -13.39 -7.57 -11.64
N ALA A 633 -13.29 -8.85 -11.99
CA ALA A 633 -13.92 -9.40 -13.19
C ALA A 633 -15.41 -9.66 -12.99
N ARG A 634 -16.25 -9.25 -13.94
CA ARG A 634 -17.66 -9.64 -14.01
C ARG A 634 -17.84 -10.99 -14.73
N GLU A 635 -17.23 -11.11 -15.91
CA GLU A 635 -17.46 -12.22 -16.85
C GLU A 635 -16.27 -13.17 -16.96
N TRP A 636 -15.03 -12.68 -17.10
CA TRP A 636 -13.86 -13.56 -17.27
C TRP A 636 -12.63 -13.05 -16.53
N ARG A 637 -12.01 -13.94 -15.74
CA ARG A 637 -10.71 -13.73 -15.13
C ARG A 637 -9.65 -14.61 -15.81
N LEU A 638 -8.65 -13.96 -16.38
CA LEU A 638 -7.48 -14.61 -16.98
C LEU A 638 -6.23 -14.32 -16.15
N VAL A 639 -5.66 -15.34 -15.52
CA VAL A 639 -4.38 -15.23 -14.83
C VAL A 639 -3.27 -15.66 -15.79
N VAL A 640 -2.19 -14.89 -15.89
CA VAL A 640 -1.06 -15.19 -16.78
C VAL A 640 0.22 -15.27 -15.97
N GLY A 641 0.89 -16.42 -16.03
CA GLY A 641 2.13 -16.66 -15.31
C GLY A 641 2.57 -18.11 -15.38
N ASN A 642 3.73 -18.41 -14.76
CA ASN A 642 4.25 -19.76 -14.70
C ASN A 642 3.48 -20.59 -13.67
N TYR A 643 2.61 -21.49 -14.16
CA TYR A 643 1.73 -22.27 -13.30
C TYR A 643 2.52 -23.12 -12.31
N ASP A 644 3.53 -23.85 -12.77
CA ASP A 644 4.25 -24.82 -11.97
C ASP A 644 5.00 -24.15 -10.79
N TYR A 645 5.50 -22.93 -11.00
CA TYR A 645 6.08 -22.13 -9.92
C TYR A 645 5.03 -21.75 -8.88
N PHE A 646 3.90 -21.16 -9.31
CA PHE A 646 2.87 -20.64 -8.42
C PHE A 646 1.98 -21.72 -7.79
N SER A 647 1.88 -22.92 -8.36
CA SER A 647 1.15 -24.06 -7.79
C SER A 647 1.96 -24.84 -6.75
N GLY A 648 3.25 -24.51 -6.62
CA GLY A 648 4.20 -25.19 -5.75
C GLY A 648 4.72 -26.51 -6.31
N GLN A 649 4.46 -26.80 -7.59
CA GLN A 649 4.84 -28.07 -8.24
C GLN A 649 6.19 -28.02 -8.98
N ALA A 650 6.84 -26.85 -9.05
CA ALA A 650 8.12 -26.69 -9.74
C ALA A 650 9.23 -27.60 -9.18
N ARG A 651 9.76 -28.48 -10.03
CA ARG A 651 10.90 -29.36 -9.74
C ARG A 651 12.16 -28.81 -10.43
N GLY A 652 13.12 -28.25 -9.69
CA GLY A 652 14.37 -27.77 -10.30
C GLY A 652 15.40 -27.16 -9.32
N LYS A 653 16.70 -27.35 -9.61
CA LYS A 653 17.85 -27.00 -8.76
C LYS A 653 18.14 -25.48 -8.58
N LYS A 654 17.54 -24.58 -9.38
CA LYS A 654 17.98 -23.16 -9.44
C LYS A 654 17.08 -22.14 -8.70
N ARG A 655 15.79 -22.41 -8.50
CA ARG A 655 14.89 -21.70 -7.55
C ARG A 655 13.75 -22.66 -7.16
N GLY A 656 13.50 -22.77 -5.86
CA GLY A 656 12.45 -23.63 -5.33
C GLY A 656 11.04 -23.17 -5.71
N PRO A 657 10.01 -24.01 -5.46
CA PRO A 657 8.62 -23.67 -5.68
C PRO A 657 8.18 -22.42 -4.91
N CYS A 658 7.09 -21.78 -5.32
CA CYS A 658 6.48 -20.72 -4.53
C CYS A 658 6.10 -21.28 -3.16
N LYS A 659 6.64 -20.66 -2.10
CA LYS A 659 6.41 -21.08 -0.71
C LYS A 659 5.15 -20.49 -0.10
N ASP A 660 4.49 -19.58 -0.81
CA ASP A 660 3.32 -18.88 -0.29
C ASP A 660 2.05 -19.73 -0.42
N PRO A 661 1.38 -20.11 0.69
CA PRO A 661 0.22 -21.00 0.64
C PRO A 661 -0.97 -20.41 -0.13
N MET A 662 -1.21 -19.10 0.00
CA MET A 662 -2.31 -18.41 -0.67
C MET A 662 -2.12 -18.44 -2.18
N LEU A 663 -0.89 -18.19 -2.67
CA LEU A 663 -0.60 -18.25 -4.11
C LEU A 663 -0.67 -19.67 -4.66
N ASN A 664 -0.23 -20.66 -3.88
CA ASN A 664 -0.40 -22.07 -4.22
C ASN A 664 -1.89 -22.44 -4.34
N ALA A 665 -2.72 -22.00 -3.41
CA ALA A 665 -4.17 -22.18 -3.46
C ALA A 665 -4.79 -21.44 -4.65
N PHE A 666 -4.32 -20.21 -4.92
CA PHE A 666 -4.78 -19.39 -6.04
C PHE A 666 -4.53 -20.08 -7.38
N ALA A 667 -3.30 -20.55 -7.65
CA ALA A 667 -2.99 -21.27 -8.88
C ALA A 667 -3.83 -22.54 -9.03
N LYS A 668 -4.00 -23.32 -7.96
CA LYS A 668 -4.79 -24.56 -7.97
C LYS A 668 -6.30 -24.34 -8.13
N ALA A 669 -6.80 -23.17 -7.76
CA ALA A 669 -8.21 -22.81 -7.91
C ALA A 669 -8.60 -22.42 -9.36
N HIS A 670 -7.64 -22.36 -10.29
CA HIS A 670 -7.87 -21.99 -11.68
C HIS A 670 -7.56 -23.15 -12.61
N GLU A 671 -8.35 -23.29 -13.67
CA GLU A 671 -8.07 -24.25 -14.73
C GLU A 671 -6.79 -23.85 -15.49
N LYS A 672 -5.79 -24.74 -15.48
CA LYS A 672 -4.56 -24.56 -16.27
C LYS A 672 -4.90 -24.74 -17.74
N VAL A 673 -4.64 -23.73 -18.55
CA VAL A 673 -4.86 -23.72 -20.00
C VAL A 673 -3.62 -23.26 -20.75
N THR A 674 -3.42 -23.83 -21.93
CA THR A 674 -2.42 -23.37 -22.90
C THR A 674 -3.01 -22.31 -23.82
N LEU A 675 -2.14 -21.56 -24.50
CA LEU A 675 -2.58 -20.58 -25.49
C LEU A 675 -3.33 -21.22 -26.67
N LYS A 676 -3.06 -22.49 -26.98
CA LYS A 676 -3.75 -23.24 -28.03
C LYS A 676 -5.17 -23.60 -27.60
N GLU A 677 -5.32 -24.11 -26.38
CA GLU A 677 -6.62 -24.45 -25.77
C GLU A 677 -7.50 -23.23 -25.53
N LEU A 678 -6.92 -22.04 -25.35
CA LEU A 678 -7.70 -20.80 -25.26
C LEU A 678 -8.25 -20.32 -26.62
N LYS A 679 -7.59 -20.66 -27.73
CA LYS A 679 -7.99 -20.28 -29.10
C LYS A 679 -8.99 -21.26 -29.71
N GLN A 680 -8.90 -22.54 -29.34
CA GLN A 680 -9.93 -23.55 -29.58
C GLN A 680 -11.09 -23.30 -28.62
#